data_AF-A0A067R999-F1
#
_entry.id   AF-A0A067R999-F1
#
_cell.length_a   1.000
_cell.length_b   1.000
_cell.length_c   1.000
_cell.angle_alpha   90.00
_cell.angle_beta   90.00
_cell.angle_gamma   90.00
#
_symmetry.space_group_name_H-M   'P 1'
#
loop_
_entity.id
_entity.type
_entity.pdbx_description
1 polymer ?
#
loop_
_entity_poly.entity_id
_entity_poly.type
_entity_poly.pdbx_seq_one_letter_code
_entity_poly.pdbx_strand_id
1 'polypeptide(L)'
;MGRGRTFRSKERKFAQRRRARENKWDDKAPRRPYEEIVRENSEFEQYYKSQQICPDEEWGCFMAAIKENLPTAFRITGSKSEARALLGIVKGKFFKDCLLNHLQQDDDSQKKDEMEGQQKPICLPWYPDGLAWQLQLTRKDIRRSEAYFRLHNFLISETECGNISRQEAVSMIPPLLLDVKPHHKILDMCAAPGSKTAQLIELLHAEDGRLPTGFLIANDIDNNRCYMLVHQAKRLNSPCIVITNHDSAVMPNFTVTGTDGSPVMLKFDRVLCDVPCSGDGTLRKNPDIWLKWNTANGNNLHGIQFRILRRGVEMLSVGGRLVYSTCSFNPLENEAVIHRFLVKTEGAVQLVDVSSQLPGLKYRKGLAHWIPTSRDMVGYATYNDVPEKWHTQIRPQMFPPAPEDVGKFNLERCIRILPHQQDTGGFFVAVIEKLRPLPWEAAAKTLPAEGEKVGRDDSGMDAVGSSSEDKVPWGLQRKRRRIHGYREDPFVFFTEGEPLWPSIRDFYDINSLLSPTCLLTRCKEGKKKNIYFTSPAVHDIVVNNHQTIKLINTGVKSFVRCDNKSMQCAFRLAQEGLHSIFPYIGPKRKISVSKADLIKLLTNDDPKFPPEASSLDPSTQQQLKDIAQGSCVFVYQVEDSSCSDGGILPLSLVMVGWRGAKSMRAYVSVSDCVHYLRLCGADVSKYEKNKFIKNPSVPDEKNSDKTTMDNETDVKDEKREEEEEENAVQEKVSGHDAPT
;
A
#
# COMPACT_ATOMS: atom_id res chain seq x y z
N MET A 1 -41.60 -2.46 -63.88
CA MET A 1 -40.31 -2.94 -63.34
C MET A 1 -39.69 -1.78 -62.58
N GLY A 2 -39.54 -1.72 -61.25
CA GLY A 2 -39.43 -2.76 -60.25
C GLY A 2 -38.03 -2.72 -59.65
N ARG A 3 -37.85 -1.98 -58.53
CA ARG A 3 -37.08 -2.34 -57.32
C ARG A 3 -36.92 -1.14 -56.38
N GLY A 4 -37.82 -1.06 -55.40
CA GLY A 4 -37.64 -0.25 -54.20
C GLY A 4 -36.62 -0.89 -53.26
N ARG A 5 -35.73 -0.09 -52.69
CA ARG A 5 -34.82 -0.51 -51.60
C ARG A 5 -35.55 -0.35 -50.27
N THR A 6 -35.81 -1.47 -49.62
CA THR A 6 -36.35 -1.55 -48.26
C THR A 6 -35.24 -1.27 -47.23
N PHE A 7 -35.44 -0.23 -46.40
CA PHE A 7 -34.67 -0.04 -45.18
C PHE A 7 -35.06 -1.14 -44.17
N ARG A 8 -34.19 -2.13 -43.96
CA ARG A 8 -34.33 -3.10 -42.86
C ARG A 8 -33.68 -2.53 -41.59
N SER A 9 -34.52 -2.26 -40.59
CA SER A 9 -34.18 -1.90 -39.21
C SER A 9 -33.08 -2.80 -38.62
N LYS A 10 -31.98 -2.18 -38.18
CA LYS A 10 -30.87 -2.81 -37.43
C LYS A 10 -31.13 -2.87 -35.90
N GLU A 11 -32.30 -2.47 -35.41
CA GLU A 11 -32.54 -2.28 -33.97
C GLU A 11 -32.99 -3.52 -33.19
N ARG A 12 -33.24 -4.67 -33.82
CA ARG A 12 -33.82 -5.84 -33.11
C ARG A 12 -32.84 -6.91 -32.58
N LYS A 13 -31.53 -6.80 -32.84
CA LYS A 13 -30.56 -7.80 -32.35
C LYS A 13 -30.14 -7.60 -30.89
N PHE A 14 -30.10 -6.37 -30.40
CA PHE A 14 -29.68 -6.07 -29.03
C PHE A 14 -30.77 -6.40 -28.00
N ALA A 15 -32.03 -6.10 -28.32
CA ALA A 15 -33.18 -6.44 -27.49
C ALA A 15 -33.42 -7.96 -27.39
N GLN A 16 -33.19 -8.71 -28.48
CA GLN A 16 -33.25 -10.18 -28.44
C GLN A 16 -32.14 -10.81 -27.60
N ARG A 17 -30.91 -10.24 -27.61
CA ARG A 17 -29.82 -10.69 -26.72
C ARG A 17 -30.09 -10.41 -25.25
N ARG A 18 -30.78 -9.31 -24.90
CA ARG A 18 -31.23 -9.05 -23.51
C ARG A 18 -32.29 -10.05 -23.05
N ARG A 19 -33.31 -10.31 -23.88
CA ARG A 19 -34.36 -11.31 -23.56
C ARG A 19 -33.81 -12.74 -23.47
N ALA A 20 -32.83 -13.09 -24.30
CA ALA A 20 -32.14 -14.39 -24.21
C ALA A 20 -31.23 -14.51 -22.96
N ARG A 21 -30.81 -13.38 -22.36
CA ARG A 21 -30.08 -13.34 -21.09
C ARG A 21 -31.04 -13.42 -19.89
N GLU A 22 -32.22 -12.81 -19.99
CA GLU A 22 -33.28 -12.88 -18.97
C GLU A 22 -33.86 -14.29 -18.85
N ASN A 23 -34.07 -15.01 -19.96
CA ASN A 23 -34.56 -16.40 -19.94
C ASN A 23 -33.54 -17.45 -19.47
N LYS A 24 -32.29 -17.08 -19.16
CA LYS A 24 -31.27 -17.98 -18.59
C LYS A 24 -31.20 -17.93 -17.06
N TRP A 25 -32.03 -17.09 -16.44
CA TRP A 25 -32.01 -16.88 -14.98
C TRP A 25 -32.89 -17.89 -14.21
N ASP A 26 -33.74 -18.66 -14.89
CA ASP A 26 -34.67 -19.61 -14.25
C ASP A 26 -34.09 -21.00 -13.97
N ASP A 27 -32.88 -21.31 -14.45
CA ASP A 27 -32.16 -22.54 -14.08
C ASP A 27 -31.10 -22.26 -12.99
N LYS A 28 -31.55 -21.87 -11.79
CA LYS A 28 -30.68 -21.92 -10.60
C LYS A 28 -30.47 -23.39 -10.23
N ALA A 29 -29.37 -23.97 -10.71
CA ALA A 29 -28.81 -25.18 -10.15
C ALA A 29 -28.78 -25.06 -8.61
N PRO A 30 -29.15 -26.10 -7.84
CA PRO A 30 -29.16 -26.03 -6.39
C PRO A 30 -27.79 -25.58 -5.89
N ARG A 31 -27.78 -24.59 -4.98
CA ARG A 31 -26.56 -24.06 -4.35
C ARG A 31 -25.79 -25.24 -3.78
N ARG A 32 -24.65 -25.59 -4.40
CA ARG A 32 -23.72 -26.56 -3.82
C ARG A 32 -23.29 -26.04 -2.44
N PRO A 33 -23.28 -26.89 -1.40
CA PRO A 33 -22.67 -26.52 -0.13
C PRO A 33 -21.26 -25.99 -0.37
N TYR A 34 -20.83 -24.99 0.39
CA TYR A 34 -19.44 -24.54 0.35
C TYR A 34 -18.58 -25.75 0.72
N GLU A 35 -17.67 -26.17 -0.18
CA GLU A 35 -16.74 -27.26 0.12
C GLU A 35 -15.94 -26.87 1.37
N GLU A 36 -15.86 -27.78 2.35
CA GLU A 36 -15.12 -27.51 3.57
C GLU A 36 -13.65 -27.29 3.25
N ILE A 37 -13.10 -26.21 3.80
CA ILE A 37 -11.71 -25.85 3.59
C ILE A 37 -10.83 -26.84 4.34
N VAL A 38 -10.08 -27.67 3.62
CA VAL A 38 -9.12 -28.61 4.20
C VAL A 38 -7.93 -27.84 4.77
N ARG A 39 -7.74 -27.91 6.09
CA ARG A 39 -6.64 -27.24 6.84
C ARG A 39 -5.66 -28.24 7.41
N GLU A 40 -5.22 -29.19 6.58
CA GLU A 40 -4.37 -30.29 6.98
C GLU A 40 -3.34 -30.60 5.89
N ASN A 41 -2.11 -30.91 6.30
CA ASN A 41 -1.05 -31.37 5.43
C ASN A 41 -0.01 -32.12 6.29
N SER A 42 0.12 -33.44 6.08
CA SER A 42 1.03 -34.28 6.87
C SER A 42 2.50 -34.00 6.61
N GLU A 43 2.86 -33.65 5.36
CA GLU A 43 4.23 -33.28 5.00
C GLU A 43 4.64 -31.96 5.67
N PHE A 44 3.73 -30.99 5.76
CA PHE A 44 3.92 -29.73 6.47
C PHE A 44 4.26 -29.99 7.94
N GLU A 45 3.43 -30.82 8.60
CA GLU A 45 3.62 -31.14 10.01
C GLU A 45 4.94 -31.87 10.25
N GLN A 46 5.25 -32.89 9.45
CA GLN A 46 6.49 -33.65 9.56
C GLN A 46 7.72 -32.74 9.33
N TYR A 47 7.68 -31.88 8.31
CA TYR A 47 8.78 -30.98 7.99
C TYR A 47 9.03 -30.02 9.15
N TYR A 48 8.01 -29.26 9.56
CA TYR A 48 8.21 -28.21 10.55
C TYR A 48 8.52 -28.73 11.95
N LYS A 49 8.01 -29.92 12.30
CA LYS A 49 8.43 -30.62 13.51
C LYS A 49 9.90 -31.04 13.44
N SER A 50 10.37 -31.54 12.29
CA SER A 50 11.80 -31.88 12.11
C SER A 50 12.73 -30.66 12.15
N GLN A 51 12.24 -29.47 11.75
CA GLN A 51 12.98 -28.21 11.82
C GLN A 51 13.01 -27.60 13.22
N GLN A 52 12.22 -28.12 14.18
CA GLN A 52 12.12 -27.61 15.55
C GLN A 52 11.80 -26.10 15.62
N ILE A 53 10.85 -25.64 14.80
CA ILE A 53 10.47 -24.21 14.77
C ILE A 53 9.88 -23.70 16.09
N CYS A 54 9.30 -24.60 16.89
CA CYS A 54 8.89 -24.37 18.26
C CYS A 54 9.15 -25.64 19.10
N PRO A 55 9.20 -25.52 20.45
CA PRO A 55 9.31 -26.68 21.33
C PRO A 55 8.16 -27.68 21.13
N ASP A 56 8.43 -28.97 21.33
CA ASP A 56 7.43 -30.04 21.18
C ASP A 56 6.17 -29.83 22.05
N GLU A 57 6.35 -29.23 23.22
CA GLU A 57 5.26 -28.89 24.15
C GLU A 57 4.29 -27.84 23.56
N GLU A 58 4.78 -26.94 22.71
CA GLU A 58 3.98 -25.87 22.09
C GLU A 58 3.42 -26.28 20.72
N TRP A 59 3.86 -27.40 20.16
CA TRP A 59 3.49 -27.84 18.82
C TRP A 59 1.97 -27.97 18.65
N GLY A 60 1.27 -28.51 19.65
CA GLY A 60 -0.18 -28.63 19.64
C GLY A 60 -0.89 -27.28 19.53
N CYS A 61 -0.44 -26.29 20.32
CA CYS A 61 -0.97 -24.93 20.28
C CYS A 61 -0.66 -24.22 18.95
N PHE A 62 0.55 -24.40 18.43
CA PHE A 62 0.97 -23.88 17.12
C PHE A 62 0.05 -24.40 16.01
N MET A 63 -0.16 -25.71 15.94
CA MET A 63 -1.02 -26.33 14.94
C MET A 63 -2.49 -25.91 15.09
N ALA A 64 -3.00 -25.81 16.32
CA ALA A 64 -4.35 -25.31 16.57
C ALA A 64 -4.52 -23.87 16.04
N ALA A 65 -3.60 -22.97 16.37
CA ALA A 65 -3.66 -21.57 15.95
C ALA A 65 -3.61 -21.39 14.42
N ILE A 66 -2.81 -22.19 13.70
CA ILE A 66 -2.73 -22.12 12.23
C ILE A 66 -4.00 -22.65 11.56
N LYS A 67 -4.69 -23.60 12.20
CA LYS A 67 -5.99 -24.10 11.73
C LYS A 67 -7.14 -23.12 11.98
N GLU A 68 -6.94 -22.05 12.74
CA GLU A 68 -7.94 -21.02 13.01
C GLU A 68 -7.87 -19.82 12.05
N ASN A 69 -9.00 -19.13 11.88
CA ASN A 69 -9.05 -17.90 11.08
C ASN A 69 -8.22 -16.79 11.72
N LEU A 70 -7.54 -16.02 10.88
CA LEU A 70 -6.79 -14.86 11.34
C LEU A 70 -7.74 -13.73 11.79
N PRO A 71 -7.49 -13.10 12.96
CA PRO A 71 -8.26 -11.93 13.38
C PRO A 71 -8.04 -10.73 12.44
N THR A 72 -9.03 -9.84 12.39
CA THR A 72 -8.92 -8.62 11.60
C THR A 72 -8.10 -7.60 12.36
N ALA A 73 -7.10 -6.99 11.73
CA ALA A 73 -6.31 -5.92 12.33
C ALA A 73 -6.40 -4.64 11.50
N PHE A 74 -6.35 -3.50 12.18
CA PHE A 74 -6.33 -2.18 11.57
C PHE A 74 -5.45 -1.23 12.36
N ARG A 75 -4.99 -0.18 11.69
CA ARG A 75 -4.21 0.91 12.29
C ARG A 75 -4.87 2.23 11.93
N ILE A 76 -4.90 3.14 12.88
CA ILE A 76 -5.31 4.53 12.67
C ILE A 76 -4.14 5.28 12.03
N THR A 77 -4.44 5.98 10.94
CA THR A 77 -3.50 6.72 10.09
C THR A 77 -3.87 8.19 10.06
N GLY A 78 -2.97 9.04 9.55
CA GLY A 78 -3.20 10.48 9.43
C GLY A 78 -2.28 11.33 10.31
N SER A 79 -2.54 12.65 10.30
CA SER A 79 -1.78 13.62 11.11
C SER A 79 -1.90 13.30 12.59
N LYS A 80 -0.90 13.67 13.41
CA LYS A 80 -0.90 13.30 14.84
C LYS A 80 -2.11 13.85 15.59
N SER A 81 -2.66 14.99 15.16
CA SER A 81 -3.88 15.58 15.73
C SER A 81 -5.13 14.81 15.32
N GLU A 82 -5.31 14.50 14.04
CA GLU A 82 -6.50 13.79 13.54
C GLU A 82 -6.53 12.34 14.03
N ALA A 83 -5.40 11.64 14.00
CA ALA A 83 -5.27 10.26 14.46
C ALA A 83 -5.67 10.11 15.94
N ARG A 84 -5.26 11.06 16.80
CA ARG A 84 -5.64 11.06 18.23
C ARG A 84 -7.12 11.38 18.44
N ALA A 85 -7.66 12.35 17.71
CA ALA A 85 -9.10 12.66 17.77
C ALA A 85 -9.94 11.45 17.34
N LEU A 86 -9.54 10.77 16.25
CA LEU A 86 -10.17 9.56 15.76
C LEU A 86 -10.06 8.42 16.77
N LEU A 87 -8.90 8.22 17.40
CA LEU A 87 -8.71 7.24 18.47
C LEU A 87 -9.65 7.50 19.66
N GLY A 88 -9.84 8.77 20.03
CA GLY A 88 -10.79 9.18 21.06
C GLY A 88 -12.22 8.79 20.71
N ILE A 89 -12.64 8.97 19.46
CA ILE A 89 -13.96 8.57 18.96
C ILE A 89 -14.11 7.04 18.96
N VAL A 90 -13.11 6.31 18.47
CA VAL A 90 -13.12 4.83 18.43
C VAL A 90 -13.28 4.25 19.83
N LYS A 91 -12.44 4.68 20.78
CA LYS A 91 -12.50 4.23 22.17
C LYS A 91 -13.77 4.69 22.89
N GLY A 92 -14.15 5.96 22.70
CA GLY A 92 -15.21 6.61 23.44
C GLY A 92 -16.62 6.21 23.02
N LYS A 93 -16.82 5.95 21.72
CA LYS A 93 -18.14 5.64 21.14
C LYS A 93 -18.23 4.17 20.76
N PHE A 94 -17.43 3.74 19.78
CA PHE A 94 -17.60 2.42 19.18
C PHE A 94 -17.21 1.27 20.12
N PHE A 95 -16.07 1.36 20.80
CA PHE A 95 -15.65 0.30 21.71
C PHE A 95 -16.53 0.22 22.96
N LYS A 96 -16.98 1.36 23.50
CA LYS A 96 -17.96 1.36 24.60
C LYS A 96 -19.28 0.73 24.17
N ASP A 97 -19.82 1.08 23.00
CA ASP A 97 -21.04 0.49 22.45
C ASP A 97 -20.90 -1.03 22.28
N CYS A 98 -19.76 -1.50 21.77
CA CYS A 98 -19.48 -2.93 21.61
C CYS A 98 -19.41 -3.67 22.97
N LEU A 99 -18.76 -3.06 23.97
CA LEU A 99 -18.64 -3.62 25.31
C LEU A 99 -19.99 -3.67 26.05
N LEU A 100 -20.82 -2.63 25.91
CA LEU A 100 -22.15 -2.57 26.51
C LEU A 100 -23.10 -3.60 25.88
N ASN A 101 -23.05 -3.78 24.55
CA ASN A 101 -23.84 -4.82 23.87
C ASN A 101 -23.47 -6.24 24.33
N HIS A 102 -22.22 -6.48 24.72
CA HIS A 102 -21.80 -7.76 25.26
C HIS A 102 -22.45 -8.03 26.64
N LEU A 103 -22.39 -7.05 27.54
CA LEU A 103 -23.02 -7.13 28.87
C LEU A 103 -24.55 -7.32 28.82
N GLN A 104 -25.22 -6.87 27.76
CA GLN A 104 -26.66 -7.04 27.57
C GLN A 104 -27.06 -8.38 26.95
N GLN A 105 -26.13 -9.10 26.31
CA GLN A 105 -26.38 -10.44 25.75
C GLN A 105 -26.15 -11.57 26.77
N ASP A 106 -25.52 -11.28 27.91
CA ASP A 106 -25.13 -12.26 28.94
C ASP A 106 -26.26 -12.62 29.94
N ASP A 107 -27.51 -12.20 29.69
CA ASP A 107 -28.67 -12.58 30.54
C ASP A 107 -29.25 -13.98 30.21
N ASP A 108 -28.77 -14.64 29.13
CA ASP A 108 -29.09 -16.04 28.83
C ASP A 108 -28.05 -16.99 29.48
N SER A 109 -28.42 -17.48 30.66
CA SER A 109 -27.62 -18.18 31.66
C SER A 109 -27.13 -19.60 31.32
N GLN A 110 -26.75 -19.89 30.06
CA GLN A 110 -26.23 -21.22 29.66
C GLN A 110 -24.91 -21.25 28.86
N LYS A 111 -24.22 -20.13 28.62
CA LYS A 111 -22.94 -20.12 27.87
C LYS A 111 -21.83 -19.29 28.53
N LYS A 112 -21.69 -19.39 29.85
CA LYS A 112 -20.73 -18.56 30.61
C LYS A 112 -19.25 -18.89 30.41
N ASP A 113 -18.89 -20.14 30.12
CA ASP A 113 -17.48 -20.55 30.27
C ASP A 113 -16.64 -20.64 28.98
N GLU A 114 -17.23 -20.48 27.78
CA GLU A 114 -16.49 -20.60 26.51
C GLU A 114 -16.36 -19.29 25.70
N MET A 115 -17.12 -18.23 26.02
CA MET A 115 -17.18 -17.00 25.19
C MET A 115 -16.53 -15.75 25.82
N GLU A 116 -16.00 -15.81 27.04
CA GLU A 116 -15.51 -14.63 27.78
C GLU A 116 -14.20 -14.01 27.23
N GLY A 117 -13.47 -14.72 26.36
CA GLY A 117 -12.13 -14.31 25.88
C GLY A 117 -12.06 -13.66 24.48
N GLN A 118 -13.09 -13.80 23.63
CA GLN A 118 -12.87 -13.79 22.17
C GLN A 118 -13.49 -12.64 21.36
N GLN A 119 -14.12 -11.62 21.98
CA GLN A 119 -14.85 -10.59 21.21
C GLN A 119 -14.49 -9.13 21.53
N LYS A 120 -13.47 -8.89 22.35
CA LYS A 120 -13.07 -7.53 22.74
C LYS A 120 -12.00 -6.98 21.78
N PRO A 121 -12.04 -5.68 21.43
CA PRO A 121 -10.93 -5.04 20.71
C PRO A 121 -9.63 -5.10 21.53
N ILE A 122 -8.57 -5.63 20.94
CA ILE A 122 -7.26 -5.77 21.57
C ILE A 122 -6.31 -4.73 20.98
N CYS A 123 -5.75 -3.87 21.82
CA CYS A 123 -4.68 -2.96 21.42
C CYS A 123 -3.40 -3.76 21.20
N LEU A 124 -2.69 -3.53 20.10
CA LEU A 124 -1.38 -4.15 19.86
C LEU A 124 -0.32 -3.38 20.67
N PRO A 125 0.25 -3.95 21.76
CA PRO A 125 1.05 -3.19 22.72
C PRO A 125 2.38 -2.69 22.14
N TRP A 126 2.90 -3.38 21.13
CA TRP A 126 4.15 -3.06 20.45
C TRP A 126 4.00 -2.02 19.34
N TYR A 127 2.77 -1.64 18.98
CA TYR A 127 2.55 -0.59 18.00
C TYR A 127 2.53 0.78 18.71
N PRO A 128 3.28 1.79 18.23
CA PRO A 128 3.38 3.09 18.88
C PRO A 128 2.03 3.79 19.12
N ASP A 129 1.95 4.56 20.20
CA ASP A 129 0.82 5.43 20.56
C ASP A 129 -0.55 4.71 20.70
N GLY A 130 -0.58 3.37 20.72
CA GLY A 130 -1.81 2.59 20.81
C GLY A 130 -2.73 2.77 19.58
N LEU A 131 -2.13 3.00 18.41
CA LEU A 131 -2.87 3.28 17.17
C LEU A 131 -3.27 2.04 16.38
N ALA A 132 -2.79 0.84 16.74
CA ALA A 132 -3.14 -0.41 16.06
C ALA A 132 -3.91 -1.37 16.97
N TRP A 133 -4.93 -1.99 16.38
CA TRP A 133 -5.93 -2.77 17.09
C TRP A 133 -6.27 -4.04 16.31
N GLN A 134 -6.62 -5.07 17.06
CA GLN A 134 -7.06 -6.37 16.58
C GLN A 134 -8.49 -6.63 17.03
N LEU A 135 -9.31 -7.12 16.11
CA LEU A 135 -10.72 -7.43 16.28
C LEU A 135 -10.96 -8.88 15.87
N GLN A 136 -11.48 -9.66 16.81
CA GLN A 136 -11.91 -11.01 16.55
C GLN A 136 -13.42 -11.00 16.33
N LEU A 137 -13.79 -10.63 15.09
CA LEU A 137 -15.18 -10.50 14.66
C LEU A 137 -15.44 -11.41 13.46
N THR A 138 -16.50 -12.20 13.52
CA THR A 138 -16.96 -12.98 12.37
C THR A 138 -18.02 -12.20 11.58
N ARG A 139 -18.25 -12.59 10.32
CA ARG A 139 -19.35 -12.04 9.51
C ARG A 139 -20.73 -12.25 10.16
N LYS A 140 -20.89 -13.31 10.97
CA LYS A 140 -22.14 -13.58 11.71
C LYS A 140 -22.35 -12.53 12.80
N ASP A 141 -21.29 -12.10 13.49
CA ASP A 141 -21.35 -11.12 14.57
C ASP A 141 -21.73 -9.73 14.04
N ILE A 142 -21.10 -9.32 12.93
CA ILE A 142 -21.41 -8.05 12.23
C ILE A 142 -22.88 -8.01 11.77
N ARG A 143 -23.48 -9.16 11.45
CA ARG A 143 -24.88 -9.23 11.00
C ARG A 143 -25.90 -9.21 12.13
N ARG A 144 -25.53 -9.68 13.32
CA ARG A 144 -26.44 -9.81 14.46
C ARG A 144 -26.42 -8.62 15.40
N SER A 145 -25.30 -7.90 15.49
CA SER A 145 -25.13 -6.78 16.42
C SER A 145 -25.08 -5.45 15.67
N GLU A 146 -25.93 -4.52 16.08
CA GLU A 146 -25.90 -3.15 15.57
C GLU A 146 -24.57 -2.44 15.87
N ALA A 147 -24.00 -2.64 17.05
CA ALA A 147 -22.71 -2.02 17.42
C ALA A 147 -21.57 -2.50 16.51
N TYR A 148 -21.47 -3.81 16.25
CA TYR A 148 -20.44 -4.36 15.36
C TYR A 148 -20.66 -3.93 13.91
N PHE A 149 -21.91 -3.83 13.46
CA PHE A 149 -22.23 -3.28 12.13
C PHE A 149 -21.80 -1.82 11.99
N ARG A 150 -22.09 -0.98 13.00
CA ARG A 150 -21.68 0.43 13.02
C ARG A 150 -20.15 0.58 13.03
N LEU A 151 -19.45 -0.22 13.84
CA LEU A 151 -17.99 -0.25 13.85
C LEU A 151 -17.43 -0.67 12.48
N HIS A 152 -18.00 -1.70 11.86
CA HIS A 152 -17.54 -2.17 10.54
C HIS A 152 -17.71 -1.10 9.45
N ASN A 153 -18.88 -0.45 9.37
CA ASN A 153 -19.11 0.64 8.42
C ASN A 153 -18.19 1.84 8.67
N PHE A 154 -17.96 2.18 9.93
CA PHE A 154 -16.98 3.19 10.31
C PHE A 154 -15.59 2.87 9.76
N LEU A 155 -15.09 1.64 9.99
CA LEU A 155 -13.79 1.20 9.50
C LEU A 155 -13.69 1.25 7.97
N ILE A 156 -14.76 0.91 7.24
CA ILE A 156 -14.80 1.04 5.78
C ILE A 156 -14.69 2.51 5.38
N SER A 157 -15.54 3.37 5.93
CA SER A 157 -15.58 4.80 5.56
C SER A 157 -14.23 5.50 5.80
N GLU A 158 -13.57 5.19 6.92
CA GLU A 158 -12.25 5.76 7.23
C GLU A 158 -11.12 5.13 6.42
N THR A 159 -11.28 3.88 5.97
CA THR A 159 -10.34 3.24 5.03
C THR A 159 -10.37 3.91 3.66
N GLU A 160 -11.54 4.34 3.20
CA GLU A 160 -11.69 5.07 1.93
C GLU A 160 -11.03 6.45 1.98
N CYS A 161 -11.14 7.15 3.12
CA CYS A 161 -10.51 8.45 3.35
C CYS A 161 -8.99 8.37 3.54
N GLY A 162 -8.47 7.18 3.90
CA GLY A 162 -7.05 6.99 4.22
C GLY A 162 -6.67 7.36 5.66
N ASN A 163 -7.63 7.44 6.59
CA ASN A 163 -7.41 7.66 8.03
C ASN A 163 -7.40 6.36 8.85
N ILE A 164 -7.79 5.24 8.23
CA ILE A 164 -7.58 3.91 8.76
C ILE A 164 -6.97 3.03 7.67
N SER A 165 -6.04 2.16 8.05
CA SER A 165 -5.52 1.13 7.17
C SER A 165 -5.82 -0.24 7.76
N ARG A 166 -6.50 -1.09 6.98
CA ARG A 166 -6.68 -2.51 7.29
C ARG A 166 -5.42 -3.25 6.87
N GLN A 167 -4.71 -3.81 7.85
CA GLN A 167 -3.43 -4.45 7.63
C GLN A 167 -3.23 -5.53 8.70
N GLU A 168 -2.68 -6.66 8.29
CA GLU A 168 -2.31 -7.74 9.20
C GLU A 168 -1.26 -7.27 10.22
N ALA A 169 -1.42 -7.68 11.48
CA ALA A 169 -0.55 -7.31 12.59
C ALA A 169 0.94 -7.53 12.28
N VAL A 170 1.32 -8.74 11.83
CA VAL A 170 2.73 -9.03 11.54
C VAL A 170 3.30 -8.23 10.36
N SER A 171 2.45 -7.80 9.42
CA SER A 171 2.90 -6.96 8.31
C SER A 171 3.27 -5.54 8.74
N MET A 172 2.87 -5.10 9.94
CA MET A 172 3.18 -3.77 10.47
C MET A 172 4.61 -3.67 11.01
N ILE A 173 5.26 -4.80 11.28
CA ILE A 173 6.53 -4.89 12.03
C ILE A 173 7.74 -4.44 11.19
N PRO A 174 7.91 -4.87 9.92
CA PRO A 174 9.09 -4.48 9.15
C PRO A 174 9.25 -2.96 8.98
N PRO A 175 8.19 -2.18 8.67
CA PRO A 175 8.33 -0.72 8.59
C PRO A 175 8.69 -0.06 9.92
N LEU A 176 8.22 -0.59 11.06
CA LEU A 176 8.59 -0.07 12.38
C LEU A 176 10.07 -0.30 12.69
N LEU A 177 10.59 -1.51 12.41
CA LEU A 177 12.00 -1.85 12.62
C LEU A 177 12.96 -1.16 11.64
N LEU A 178 12.45 -0.71 10.49
CA LEU A 178 13.22 0.06 9.52
C LEU A 178 13.57 1.46 10.08
N ASP A 179 12.85 1.98 11.09
CA ASP A 179 13.11 3.26 11.74
C ASP A 179 13.30 4.41 10.73
N VAL A 180 12.23 4.67 9.99
CA VAL A 180 12.17 5.73 8.97
C VAL A 180 12.10 7.11 9.62
N LYS A 181 12.79 8.08 9.00
CA LYS A 181 12.80 9.50 9.40
C LYS A 181 12.44 10.37 8.18
N PRO A 182 11.93 11.60 8.37
CA PRO A 182 11.47 12.45 7.27
C PRO A 182 12.50 12.81 6.20
N HIS A 183 13.80 12.71 6.50
CA HIS A 183 14.88 13.00 5.56
C HIS A 183 15.44 11.77 4.85
N HIS A 184 15.01 10.56 5.21
CA HIS A 184 15.54 9.33 4.64
C HIS A 184 15.11 9.13 3.18
N LYS A 185 16.05 8.61 2.39
CA LYS A 185 15.81 8.05 1.05
C LYS A 185 15.48 6.57 1.22
N ILE A 186 14.25 6.20 0.86
CA ILE A 186 13.70 4.87 1.17
C ILE A 186 13.45 4.11 -0.14
N LEU A 187 13.77 2.82 -0.14
CA LEU A 187 13.43 1.89 -1.22
C LEU A 187 12.61 0.72 -0.68
N ASP A 188 11.43 0.50 -1.24
CA ASP A 188 10.63 -0.71 -1.03
C ASP A 188 10.77 -1.61 -2.27
N MET A 189 11.48 -2.73 -2.12
CA MET A 189 11.92 -3.56 -3.24
C MET A 189 10.79 -4.37 -3.86
N CYS A 190 9.78 -4.75 -3.08
CA CYS A 190 8.67 -5.64 -3.44
C CYS A 190 7.38 -5.10 -2.81
N ALA A 191 6.92 -3.96 -3.33
CA ALA A 191 5.99 -3.07 -2.64
C ALA A 191 4.52 -3.51 -2.69
N ALA A 192 4.07 -4.20 -3.74
CA ALA A 192 2.64 -4.47 -3.89
C ALA A 192 2.15 -5.54 -2.89
N PRO A 193 0.94 -5.45 -2.34
CA PRO A 193 -0.15 -4.53 -2.70
C PRO A 193 -0.04 -3.11 -2.11
N GLY A 194 0.98 -2.81 -1.30
CA GLY A 194 1.28 -1.44 -0.85
C GLY A 194 0.96 -1.11 0.60
N SER A 195 0.59 -2.08 1.44
CA SER A 195 0.28 -1.82 2.86
C SER A 195 1.51 -1.36 3.65
N LYS A 196 2.67 -1.98 3.42
CA LYS A 196 3.95 -1.58 4.02
C LYS A 196 4.43 -0.26 3.44
N THR A 197 4.34 -0.08 2.11
CA THR A 197 4.65 1.19 1.44
C THR A 197 3.83 2.35 2.01
N ALA A 198 2.53 2.14 2.25
CA ALA A 198 1.66 3.12 2.87
C ALA A 198 2.15 3.49 4.28
N GLN A 199 2.46 2.50 5.11
CA GLN A 199 3.02 2.73 6.44
C GLN A 199 4.37 3.47 6.39
N LEU A 200 5.23 3.18 5.40
CA LEU A 200 6.50 3.91 5.20
C LEU A 200 6.28 5.38 4.82
N ILE A 201 5.28 5.69 4.00
CA ILE A 201 4.89 7.07 3.68
C ILE A 201 4.45 7.79 4.95
N GLU A 202 3.64 7.16 5.78
CA GLU A 202 3.17 7.77 7.03
C GLU A 202 4.31 8.06 8.00
N LEU A 203 5.28 7.13 8.13
CA LEU A 203 6.49 7.35 8.92
C LEU A 203 7.37 8.47 8.34
N LEU A 204 7.42 8.62 7.01
CA LEU A 204 8.13 9.71 6.35
C LEU A 204 7.48 11.08 6.64
N HIS A 205 6.15 11.11 6.82
CA HIS A 205 5.35 12.31 7.14
C HIS A 205 5.09 12.48 8.64
N ALA A 206 5.90 11.89 9.52
CA ALA A 206 5.70 11.96 10.98
C ALA A 206 5.80 13.38 11.60
N GLU A 207 6.29 14.37 10.85
CA GLU A 207 6.33 15.78 11.24
C GLU A 207 5.21 16.56 10.55
N ASP A 208 4.23 17.04 11.32
CA ASP A 208 3.08 17.75 10.78
C ASP A 208 3.48 19.11 10.15
N GLY A 209 2.83 19.46 9.04
CA GLY A 209 2.92 20.80 8.43
C GLY A 209 4.20 21.11 7.65
N ARG A 210 5.14 20.16 7.53
CA ARG A 210 6.35 20.29 6.71
C ARG A 210 6.45 19.18 5.69
N LEU A 211 6.85 19.55 4.48
CA LEU A 211 7.12 18.58 3.44
C LEU A 211 8.42 17.83 3.76
N PRO A 212 8.43 16.48 3.79
CA PRO A 212 9.65 15.72 4.01
C PRO A 212 10.71 16.00 2.94
N THR A 213 11.97 16.07 3.34
CA THR A 213 13.10 16.19 2.41
C THR A 213 13.50 14.85 1.79
N GLY A 214 13.14 13.75 2.45
CA GLY A 214 13.29 12.38 1.96
C GLY A 214 12.19 11.98 0.99
N PHE A 215 12.30 10.76 0.47
CA PHE A 215 11.34 10.19 -0.49
C PHE A 215 11.35 8.66 -0.43
N LEU A 216 10.31 8.06 -1.00
CA LEU A 216 10.13 6.63 -1.13
C LEU A 216 10.07 6.22 -2.60
N ILE A 217 10.91 5.28 -3.00
CA ILE A 217 10.77 4.55 -4.26
C ILE A 217 10.13 3.21 -3.94
N ALA A 218 8.98 2.92 -4.53
CA ALA A 218 8.24 1.68 -4.34
C ALA A 218 8.25 0.87 -5.64
N ASN A 219 8.83 -0.32 -5.60
CA ASN A 219 9.04 -1.15 -6.77
C ASN A 219 8.24 -2.45 -6.68
N ASP A 220 7.61 -2.86 -7.79
CA ASP A 220 7.10 -4.22 -7.94
C ASP A 220 7.39 -4.75 -9.34
N ILE A 221 7.56 -6.06 -9.48
CA ILE A 221 7.82 -6.71 -10.77
C ILE A 221 6.55 -6.82 -11.62
N ASP A 222 5.39 -6.95 -10.97
CA ASP A 222 4.11 -7.13 -11.64
C ASP A 222 3.45 -5.78 -11.93
N ASN A 223 3.21 -5.52 -13.22
CA ASN A 223 2.66 -4.25 -13.68
C ASN A 223 1.22 -4.01 -13.21
N ASN A 224 0.40 -5.06 -13.11
CA ASN A 224 -0.98 -4.94 -12.65
C ASN A 224 -1.00 -4.63 -11.15
N ARG A 225 -0.15 -5.32 -10.38
CA ARG A 225 0.01 -5.06 -8.94
C ARG A 225 0.60 -3.68 -8.65
N CYS A 226 1.41 -3.11 -9.56
CA CYS A 226 1.82 -1.71 -9.48
C CYS A 226 0.62 -0.75 -9.52
N TYR A 227 -0.44 -1.02 -10.29
CA TYR A 227 -1.63 -0.15 -10.28
C TYR A 227 -2.45 -0.26 -8.99
N MET A 228 -2.50 -1.45 -8.36
CA MET A 228 -3.06 -1.59 -7.02
C MET A 228 -2.27 -0.75 -6.00
N LEU A 229 -0.94 -0.81 -6.08
CA LEU A 229 -0.04 0.02 -5.28
C LEU A 229 -0.28 1.52 -5.51
N VAL A 230 -0.52 1.95 -6.76
CA VAL A 230 -0.91 3.32 -7.09
C VAL A 230 -2.20 3.71 -6.39
N HIS A 231 -3.20 2.85 -6.39
CA HIS A 231 -4.48 3.12 -5.75
C HIS A 231 -4.33 3.27 -4.23
N GLN A 232 -3.56 2.38 -3.59
CA GLN A 232 -3.29 2.45 -2.15
C GLN A 232 -2.47 3.70 -1.78
N ALA A 233 -1.43 4.02 -2.55
CA ALA A 233 -0.60 5.20 -2.32
C ALA A 233 -1.36 6.52 -2.53
N LYS A 234 -2.35 6.56 -3.43
CA LYS A 234 -3.19 7.75 -3.66
C LYS A 234 -4.00 8.14 -2.42
N ARG A 235 -4.38 7.20 -1.55
CA ARG A 235 -5.13 7.52 -0.32
C ARG A 235 -4.30 8.37 0.65
N LEU A 236 -2.98 8.24 0.63
CA LEU A 236 -2.06 9.00 1.47
C LEU A 236 -1.63 10.34 0.87
N ASN A 237 -1.88 10.57 -0.42
CA ASN A 237 -1.62 11.84 -1.11
C ASN A 237 -0.21 12.42 -0.87
N SER A 238 0.82 11.58 -0.81
CA SER A 238 2.20 12.02 -0.60
C SER A 238 2.89 12.41 -1.92
N PRO A 239 3.51 13.60 -2.01
CA PRO A 239 4.27 14.03 -3.19
C PRO A 239 5.73 13.50 -3.17
N CYS A 240 6.08 12.69 -2.16
CA CYS A 240 7.40 12.12 -1.94
C CYS A 240 7.50 10.63 -2.33
N ILE A 241 6.62 10.13 -3.21
CA ILE A 241 6.65 8.74 -3.68
C ILE A 241 6.86 8.63 -5.20
N VAL A 242 7.67 7.65 -5.61
CA VAL A 242 7.80 7.20 -6.99
C VAL A 242 7.52 5.71 -7.07
N ILE A 243 6.61 5.29 -7.94
CA ILE A 243 6.30 3.88 -8.19
C ILE A 243 7.02 3.42 -9.46
N THR A 244 7.79 2.34 -9.36
CA THR A 244 8.58 1.77 -10.46
C THR A 244 8.20 0.32 -10.73
N ASN A 245 8.48 -0.16 -11.94
CA ASN A 245 8.23 -1.55 -12.31
C ASN A 245 9.50 -2.24 -12.85
N HIS A 246 10.18 -2.99 -12.00
CA HIS A 246 11.41 -3.72 -12.32
C HIS A 246 11.54 -5.02 -11.52
N ASP A 247 12.31 -5.96 -12.04
CA ASP A 247 12.78 -7.11 -11.26
C ASP A 247 13.78 -6.65 -10.19
N SER A 248 13.37 -6.79 -8.92
CA SER A 248 14.13 -6.33 -7.76
C SER A 248 15.51 -6.99 -7.64
N ALA A 249 15.69 -8.20 -8.18
CA ALA A 249 16.98 -8.89 -8.16
C ALA A 249 18.03 -8.26 -9.09
N VAL A 250 17.59 -7.45 -10.06
CA VAL A 250 18.45 -6.80 -11.07
C VAL A 250 18.08 -5.33 -11.30
N MET A 251 17.46 -4.70 -10.29
CA MET A 251 16.95 -3.33 -10.37
C MET A 251 18.08 -2.35 -10.76
N PRO A 252 17.90 -1.44 -11.72
CA PRO A 252 18.95 -0.50 -12.11
C PRO A 252 19.29 0.50 -10.99
N ASN A 253 20.48 1.10 -11.05
CA ASN A 253 20.82 2.23 -10.19
C ASN A 253 20.05 3.47 -10.64
N PHE A 254 19.69 4.33 -9.69
CA PHE A 254 19.12 5.64 -9.97
C PHE A 254 20.22 6.70 -9.99
N THR A 255 20.03 7.74 -10.80
CA THR A 255 20.91 8.90 -10.89
C THR A 255 20.20 10.12 -10.30
N VAL A 256 20.89 10.91 -9.50
CA VAL A 256 20.39 12.17 -8.91
C VAL A 256 21.43 13.27 -9.09
N THR A 257 21.02 14.52 -9.00
CA THR A 257 21.92 15.67 -9.10
C THR A 257 22.70 15.83 -7.80
N GLY A 258 24.03 15.82 -7.88
CA GLY A 258 24.96 16.06 -6.77
C GLY A 258 24.99 17.52 -6.33
N THR A 259 25.68 17.80 -5.22
CA THR A 259 25.83 19.17 -4.68
C THR A 259 26.58 20.11 -5.62
N ASP A 260 27.41 19.54 -6.50
CA ASP A 260 28.18 20.23 -7.54
C ASP A 260 27.45 20.29 -8.90
N GLY A 261 26.21 19.80 -8.97
CA GLY A 261 25.43 19.70 -10.21
C GLY A 261 25.76 18.48 -11.07
N SER A 262 26.71 17.63 -10.67
CA SER A 262 27.08 16.43 -11.43
C SER A 262 26.08 15.28 -11.22
N PRO A 263 25.92 14.36 -12.21
CA PRO A 263 25.09 13.18 -12.01
C PRO A 263 25.77 12.19 -11.06
N VAL A 264 25.14 11.89 -9.94
CA VAL A 264 25.63 10.97 -8.91
C VAL A 264 24.70 9.78 -8.78
N MET A 265 25.28 8.60 -8.53
CA MET A 265 24.52 7.38 -8.23
C MET A 265 23.81 7.52 -6.87
N LEU A 266 22.49 7.37 -6.87
CA LEU A 266 21.67 7.36 -5.67
C LEU A 266 21.94 6.11 -4.83
N LYS A 267 22.17 6.32 -3.53
CA LYS A 267 22.11 5.30 -2.48
C LYS A 267 20.98 5.64 -1.51
N PHE A 268 20.40 4.61 -0.91
CA PHE A 268 19.27 4.71 0.01
C PHE A 268 19.71 4.58 1.46
N ASP A 269 19.07 5.32 2.35
CA ASP A 269 19.31 5.25 3.80
C ASP A 269 18.54 4.10 4.43
N ARG A 270 17.41 3.74 3.82
CA ARG A 270 16.49 2.69 4.26
C ARG A 270 16.05 1.82 3.09
N VAL A 271 16.15 0.51 3.24
CA VAL A 271 15.65 -0.45 2.23
C VAL A 271 14.76 -1.49 2.90
N LEU A 272 13.55 -1.68 2.38
CA LEU A 272 12.66 -2.76 2.77
C LEU A 272 12.70 -3.86 1.70
N CYS A 273 13.04 -5.07 2.15
CA CYS A 273 13.06 -6.30 1.36
C CYS A 273 12.00 -7.26 1.92
N ASP A 274 10.72 -6.97 1.68
CA ASP A 274 9.63 -7.90 1.93
C ASP A 274 9.51 -8.88 0.75
N VAL A 275 10.36 -9.90 0.74
CA VAL A 275 10.62 -10.68 -0.46
C VAL A 275 9.50 -11.68 -0.76
N PRO A 276 9.25 -12.02 -2.03
CA PRO A 276 8.32 -13.10 -2.39
C PRO A 276 8.74 -14.41 -1.68
N CYS A 277 7.76 -15.03 -1.03
CA CYS A 277 7.96 -16.16 -0.13
C CYS A 277 6.99 -17.32 -0.49
N SER A 278 7.19 -18.51 0.07
CA SER A 278 6.27 -19.65 -0.09
C SER A 278 4.87 -19.38 0.47
N GLY A 279 4.77 -18.42 1.39
CA GLY A 279 3.50 -17.92 1.96
C GLY A 279 2.98 -18.77 3.10
N ASP A 280 3.72 -19.76 3.59
CA ASP A 280 3.22 -20.70 4.60
C ASP A 280 3.03 -20.11 6.00
N GLY A 281 3.52 -18.89 6.26
CA GLY A 281 3.10 -18.08 7.41
C GLY A 281 1.68 -17.51 7.28
N THR A 282 1.07 -17.57 6.09
CA THR A 282 -0.25 -17.00 5.79
C THR A 282 -1.37 -18.04 5.73
N LEU A 283 -1.13 -19.30 6.13
CA LEU A 283 -2.10 -20.41 6.10
C LEU A 283 -3.46 -20.09 6.73
N ARG A 284 -3.49 -19.24 7.76
CA ARG A 284 -4.72 -18.75 8.43
C ARG A 284 -5.59 -17.85 7.55
N LYS A 285 -4.98 -17.17 6.58
CA LYS A 285 -5.58 -16.21 5.65
C LYS A 285 -5.81 -16.83 4.27
N ASN A 286 -4.83 -17.59 3.79
CA ASN A 286 -4.78 -18.19 2.47
C ASN A 286 -4.84 -19.72 2.59
N PRO A 287 -6.03 -20.30 2.78
CA PRO A 287 -6.15 -21.73 3.07
C PRO A 287 -5.69 -22.62 1.91
N ASP A 288 -5.73 -22.14 0.67
CA ASP A 288 -5.25 -22.85 -0.53
C ASP A 288 -3.80 -23.33 -0.41
N ILE A 289 -2.99 -22.68 0.44
CA ILE A 289 -1.61 -23.05 0.65
C ILE A 289 -1.51 -24.43 1.32
N TRP A 290 -2.46 -24.82 2.19
CA TRP A 290 -2.47 -26.15 2.81
C TRP A 290 -2.36 -27.27 1.79
N LEU A 291 -3.14 -27.18 0.71
CA LEU A 291 -3.21 -28.19 -0.34
C LEU A 291 -2.01 -28.20 -1.28
N LYS A 292 -1.33 -27.05 -1.42
CA LYS A 292 -0.22 -26.85 -2.38
C LYS A 292 1.16 -26.89 -1.71
N TRP A 293 1.18 -26.94 -0.38
CA TRP A 293 2.41 -26.88 0.39
C TRP A 293 3.30 -28.10 0.10
N ASN A 294 4.59 -27.84 -0.13
CA ASN A 294 5.66 -28.83 -0.22
C ASN A 294 7.02 -28.13 0.01
N THR A 295 8.07 -28.89 0.33
CA THR A 295 9.41 -28.36 0.62
C THR A 295 10.07 -27.66 -0.57
N ALA A 296 9.75 -28.08 -1.81
CA ALA A 296 10.35 -27.50 -3.00
C ALA A 296 9.92 -26.03 -3.23
N ASN A 297 8.74 -25.62 -2.73
CA ASN A 297 8.27 -24.24 -2.82
C ASN A 297 9.29 -23.26 -2.20
N GLY A 298 9.77 -23.54 -0.99
CA GLY A 298 10.79 -22.72 -0.33
C GLY A 298 12.18 -22.85 -0.96
N ASN A 299 12.59 -24.09 -1.30
CA ASN A 299 13.90 -24.35 -1.92
C ASN A 299 14.12 -23.55 -3.21
N ASN A 300 13.08 -23.46 -4.05
CA ASN A 300 13.15 -22.76 -5.33
C ASN A 300 13.24 -21.23 -5.16
N LEU A 301 12.75 -20.68 -4.04
CA LEU A 301 12.75 -19.24 -3.77
C LEU A 301 14.04 -18.73 -3.13
N HIS A 302 14.78 -19.57 -2.40
CA HIS A 302 16.03 -19.20 -1.73
C HIS A 302 16.99 -18.41 -2.65
N GLY A 303 17.14 -18.86 -3.90
CA GLY A 303 18.05 -18.22 -4.86
C GLY A 303 17.62 -16.82 -5.29
N ILE A 304 16.31 -16.56 -5.46
CA ILE A 304 15.80 -15.24 -5.84
C ILE A 304 15.82 -14.30 -4.63
N GLN A 305 15.40 -14.77 -3.46
CA GLN A 305 15.42 -14.01 -2.20
C GLN A 305 16.83 -13.52 -1.86
N PHE A 306 17.84 -14.38 -2.00
CA PHE A 306 19.25 -14.00 -1.84
C PHE A 306 19.66 -12.88 -2.82
N ARG A 307 19.23 -12.94 -4.10
CA ARG A 307 19.59 -11.89 -5.08
C ARG A 307 18.89 -10.57 -4.78
N ILE A 308 17.63 -10.59 -4.34
CA ILE A 308 16.90 -9.40 -3.93
C ILE A 308 17.57 -8.76 -2.72
N LEU A 309 17.87 -9.54 -1.67
CA LEU A 309 18.60 -9.06 -0.49
C LEU A 309 19.96 -8.45 -0.89
N ARG A 310 20.74 -9.17 -1.70
CA ARG A 310 22.03 -8.68 -2.20
C ARG A 310 21.87 -7.34 -2.92
N ARG A 311 20.90 -7.24 -3.83
CA ARG A 311 20.67 -6.01 -4.60
C ARG A 311 20.22 -4.86 -3.71
N GLY A 312 19.37 -5.13 -2.73
CA GLY A 312 18.95 -4.14 -1.73
C GLY A 312 20.14 -3.56 -0.96
N VAL A 313 21.07 -4.39 -0.49
CA VAL A 313 22.28 -3.92 0.23
C VAL A 313 23.29 -3.23 -0.69
N GLU A 314 23.37 -3.61 -1.97
CA GLU A 314 24.15 -2.85 -2.96
C GLU A 314 23.58 -1.43 -3.13
N MET A 315 22.26 -1.25 -3.10
CA MET A 315 21.63 0.07 -3.22
C MET A 315 21.64 0.87 -1.91
N LEU A 316 21.93 0.22 -0.79
CA LEU A 316 22.02 0.82 0.54
C LEU A 316 23.32 1.62 0.74
N SER A 317 23.20 2.79 1.37
CA SER A 317 24.33 3.60 1.82
C SER A 317 25.09 2.90 2.96
N VAL A 318 26.37 3.25 3.13
CA VAL A 318 27.11 2.85 4.33
C VAL A 318 26.53 3.63 5.53
N GLY A 319 26.24 2.95 6.63
CA GLY A 319 25.43 3.43 7.75
C GLY A 319 23.91 3.28 7.52
N GLY A 320 23.49 2.83 6.33
CA GLY A 320 22.09 2.57 6.03
C GLY A 320 21.58 1.29 6.70
N ARG A 321 20.26 1.23 6.89
CA ARG A 321 19.55 0.07 7.46
C ARG A 321 18.66 -0.59 6.43
N LEU A 322 18.70 -1.92 6.36
CA LEU A 322 17.81 -2.74 5.56
C LEU A 322 17.01 -3.68 6.47
N VAL A 323 15.73 -3.85 6.17
CA VAL A 323 14.90 -4.89 6.79
C VAL A 323 14.57 -5.94 5.75
N TYR A 324 14.97 -7.18 6.01
CA TYR A 324 14.56 -8.35 5.25
C TYR A 324 13.38 -9.00 5.98
N SER A 325 12.30 -9.28 5.26
CA SER A 325 11.16 -9.99 5.83
C SER A 325 10.55 -11.01 4.89
N THR A 326 9.95 -12.04 5.48
CA THR A 326 9.16 -13.04 4.77
C THR A 326 7.90 -13.37 5.56
N CYS A 327 6.90 -13.80 4.81
CA CYS A 327 5.66 -14.41 5.27
C CYS A 327 5.78 -15.94 5.43
N SER A 328 6.95 -16.46 5.80
CA SER A 328 7.24 -17.89 5.82
C SER A 328 7.88 -18.36 7.12
N PHE A 329 7.57 -19.60 7.52
CA PHE A 329 8.25 -20.28 8.62
C PHE A 329 9.56 -20.95 8.18
N ASN A 330 9.77 -21.12 6.87
CA ASN A 330 10.81 -21.98 6.33
C ASN A 330 12.22 -21.41 6.59
N PRO A 331 13.11 -22.09 7.34
CA PRO A 331 14.48 -21.61 7.57
C PRO A 331 15.27 -21.41 6.26
N LEU A 332 14.93 -22.13 5.19
CA LEU A 332 15.60 -22.01 3.90
C LEU A 332 15.30 -20.68 3.19
N GLU A 333 14.18 -20.06 3.50
CA GLU A 333 13.79 -18.73 3.01
C GLU A 333 14.23 -17.62 3.98
N ASN A 334 14.60 -18.00 5.21
CA ASN A 334 14.86 -17.10 6.32
C ASN A 334 16.36 -17.10 6.66
N GLU A 335 16.76 -17.81 7.71
CA GLU A 335 18.13 -17.83 8.22
C GLU A 335 19.13 -18.34 7.20
N ALA A 336 18.77 -19.28 6.33
CA ALA A 336 19.68 -19.73 5.28
C ALA A 336 20.02 -18.62 4.28
N VAL A 337 19.05 -17.77 3.93
CA VAL A 337 19.29 -16.60 3.06
C VAL A 337 20.19 -15.59 3.76
N ILE A 338 19.91 -15.31 5.04
CA ILE A 338 20.70 -14.40 5.86
C ILE A 338 22.13 -14.91 6.06
N HIS A 339 22.30 -16.16 6.47
CA HIS A 339 23.59 -16.82 6.66
C HIS A 339 24.43 -16.76 5.38
N ARG A 340 23.87 -17.22 4.25
CA ARG A 340 24.53 -17.15 2.94
C ARG A 340 24.98 -15.72 2.60
N PHE A 341 24.16 -14.73 2.94
CA PHE A 341 24.49 -13.33 2.70
C PHE A 341 25.62 -12.84 3.60
N LEU A 342 25.56 -13.11 4.90
CA LEU A 342 26.59 -12.74 5.86
C LEU A 342 27.96 -13.34 5.51
N VAL A 343 28.02 -14.62 5.13
CA VAL A 343 29.26 -15.28 4.67
C VAL A 343 29.92 -14.48 3.53
N LYS A 344 29.13 -14.04 2.55
CA LYS A 344 29.65 -13.33 1.36
C LYS A 344 30.08 -11.89 1.63
N THR A 345 29.55 -11.27 2.67
CA THR A 345 29.85 -9.85 2.97
C THR A 345 31.10 -9.67 3.81
N GLU A 346 31.65 -10.75 4.38
CA GLU A 346 32.91 -10.74 5.13
C GLU A 346 32.95 -9.67 6.23
N GLY A 347 31.82 -9.47 6.94
CA GLY A 347 31.68 -8.46 7.99
C GLY A 347 31.48 -7.03 7.48
N ALA A 348 31.17 -6.83 6.20
CA ALA A 348 30.76 -5.53 5.68
C ALA A 348 29.34 -5.12 6.13
N VAL A 349 28.56 -6.07 6.63
CA VAL A 349 27.24 -5.87 7.19
C VAL A 349 27.11 -6.63 8.52
N GLN A 350 26.16 -6.23 9.35
CA GLN A 350 25.85 -6.89 10.61
C GLN A 350 24.34 -7.04 10.82
N LEU A 351 23.93 -8.03 11.60
CA LEU A 351 22.57 -8.12 12.14
C LEU A 351 22.44 -7.19 13.34
N VAL A 352 21.40 -6.36 13.32
CA VAL A 352 21.09 -5.41 14.40
C VAL A 352 20.19 -6.09 15.43
N ASP A 353 20.54 -5.97 16.71
CA ASP A 353 19.63 -6.36 17.79
C ASP A 353 18.52 -5.31 17.94
N VAL A 354 17.29 -5.76 17.79
CA VAL A 354 16.08 -4.92 17.86
C VAL A 354 15.12 -5.33 18.97
N SER A 355 15.58 -6.17 19.90
CA SER A 355 14.79 -6.68 21.03
C SER A 355 14.13 -5.59 21.88
N SER A 356 14.76 -4.42 22.00
CA SER A 356 14.24 -3.28 22.76
C SER A 356 13.32 -2.35 21.97
N GLN A 357 13.19 -2.50 20.64
CA GLN A 357 12.50 -1.54 19.79
C GLN A 357 10.97 -1.72 19.76
N LEU A 358 10.48 -2.94 20.01
CA LEU A 358 9.05 -3.29 19.96
C LEU A 358 8.59 -3.90 21.29
N PRO A 359 8.45 -3.09 22.37
CA PRO A 359 8.07 -3.59 23.67
C PRO A 359 6.69 -4.25 23.63
N GLY A 360 6.57 -5.47 24.18
CA GLY A 360 5.32 -6.23 24.18
C GLY A 360 5.11 -7.13 22.95
N LEU A 361 6.00 -7.11 21.97
CA LEU A 361 6.04 -8.12 20.91
C LEU A 361 6.63 -9.41 21.48
N LYS A 362 5.88 -10.52 21.39
CA LYS A 362 6.37 -11.86 21.67
C LYS A 362 6.86 -12.47 20.36
N TYR A 363 8.06 -13.01 20.41
CA TYR A 363 8.69 -13.65 19.26
C TYR A 363 9.68 -14.72 19.71
N ARG A 364 10.14 -15.55 18.77
CA ARG A 364 11.27 -16.45 18.91
C ARG A 364 12.50 -15.89 18.21
N LYS A 365 13.67 -16.20 18.75
CA LYS A 365 14.95 -15.90 18.10
C LYS A 365 15.11 -16.74 16.83
N GLY A 366 15.94 -16.26 15.91
CA GLY A 366 16.30 -17.01 14.70
C GLY A 366 16.95 -18.35 15.02
N LEU A 367 16.82 -19.29 14.08
CA LEU A 367 17.40 -20.64 14.19
C LEU A 367 18.88 -20.62 13.81
N ALA A 368 19.70 -21.28 14.63
CA ALA A 368 21.11 -21.51 14.33
C ALA A 368 21.34 -22.77 13.49
N HIS A 369 20.38 -23.69 13.49
CA HIS A 369 20.45 -24.98 12.81
C HIS A 369 19.13 -25.27 12.09
N TRP A 370 19.23 -25.93 10.93
CA TRP A 370 18.09 -26.38 10.13
C TRP A 370 18.58 -27.47 9.18
N ILE A 371 17.64 -28.25 8.64
CA ILE A 371 17.93 -29.40 7.77
C ILE A 371 17.34 -29.14 6.39
N PRO A 372 18.15 -28.94 5.33
CA PRO A 372 17.64 -28.87 3.98
C PRO A 372 16.92 -30.18 3.58
N THR A 373 15.65 -30.08 3.20
CA THR A 373 14.80 -31.23 2.86
C THR A 373 14.38 -31.19 1.40
N SER A 374 14.49 -32.34 0.72
CA SER A 374 14.05 -32.53 -0.66
C SER A 374 12.54 -32.64 -0.78
N ARG A 375 12.03 -32.62 -2.02
CA ARG A 375 10.59 -32.79 -2.29
C ARG A 375 10.05 -34.13 -1.79
N ASP A 376 10.87 -35.19 -1.80
CA ASP A 376 10.50 -36.52 -1.30
C ASP A 376 10.55 -36.61 0.24
N MET A 377 10.57 -35.48 0.96
CA MET A 377 10.63 -35.41 2.43
C MET A 377 11.87 -36.02 3.08
N VAL A 378 12.96 -36.20 2.31
CA VAL A 378 14.27 -36.63 2.83
C VAL A 378 15.13 -35.41 3.17
N GLY A 379 15.54 -35.29 4.43
CA GLY A 379 16.45 -34.27 4.94
C GLY A 379 17.91 -34.69 4.84
N TYR A 380 18.80 -33.74 4.58
CA TYR A 380 20.24 -33.99 4.41
C TYR A 380 21.06 -33.17 5.42
N ALA A 381 22.00 -33.82 6.10
CA ALA A 381 22.91 -33.16 7.05
C ALA A 381 24.04 -32.40 6.32
N THR A 382 24.56 -32.97 5.23
CA THR A 382 25.60 -32.33 4.41
C THR A 382 25.22 -32.31 2.93
N TYR A 383 25.83 -31.40 2.16
CA TYR A 383 25.60 -31.34 0.72
C TYR A 383 26.08 -32.59 -0.02
N ASN A 384 27.12 -33.26 0.49
CA ASN A 384 27.66 -34.48 -0.13
C ASN A 384 26.65 -35.64 -0.10
N ASP A 385 25.71 -35.62 0.84
CA ASP A 385 24.67 -36.63 0.98
C ASP A 385 23.49 -36.40 0.02
N VAL A 386 23.44 -35.25 -0.65
CA VAL A 386 22.34 -34.88 -1.54
C VAL A 386 22.51 -35.60 -2.89
N PRO A 387 21.54 -36.42 -3.32
CA PRO A 387 21.56 -37.06 -4.64
C PRO A 387 21.59 -36.03 -5.77
N GLU A 388 22.27 -36.36 -6.87
CA GLU A 388 22.42 -35.47 -8.05
C GLU A 388 21.08 -34.93 -8.57
N LYS A 389 20.00 -35.74 -8.52
CA LYS A 389 18.65 -35.31 -8.90
C LYS A 389 18.15 -34.07 -8.17
N TRP A 390 18.66 -33.81 -6.95
CA TRP A 390 18.24 -32.71 -6.09
C TRP A 390 19.22 -31.52 -6.08
N HIS A 391 20.37 -31.60 -6.75
CA HIS A 391 21.40 -30.52 -6.74
C HIS A 391 20.90 -29.18 -7.29
N THR A 392 19.85 -29.19 -8.11
CA THR A 392 19.24 -27.95 -8.62
C THR A 392 18.39 -27.24 -7.57
N GLN A 393 17.78 -27.99 -6.65
CA GLN A 393 16.88 -27.53 -5.60
C GLN A 393 17.60 -27.28 -4.27
N ILE A 394 18.45 -28.22 -3.85
CA ILE A 394 19.26 -28.11 -2.64
C ILE A 394 20.69 -27.76 -3.05
N ARG A 395 21.15 -26.61 -2.59
CA ARG A 395 22.46 -26.06 -2.95
C ARG A 395 23.37 -26.00 -1.73
N PRO A 396 24.70 -26.01 -1.89
CA PRO A 396 25.63 -25.96 -0.76
C PRO A 396 25.40 -24.77 0.17
N GLN A 397 24.96 -23.63 -0.38
CA GLN A 397 24.75 -22.40 0.38
C GLN A 397 23.46 -22.38 1.21
N MET A 398 22.67 -23.45 1.17
CA MET A 398 21.42 -23.59 1.93
C MET A 398 21.63 -24.27 3.28
N PHE A 399 22.82 -24.81 3.55
CA PHE A 399 23.13 -25.49 4.80
C PHE A 399 23.44 -24.51 5.94
N PRO A 400 23.19 -24.89 7.19
CA PRO A 400 23.50 -24.06 8.36
C PRO A 400 25.00 -23.82 8.53
N PRO A 401 25.39 -22.80 9.31
CA PRO A 401 26.78 -22.62 9.71
C PRO A 401 27.31 -23.85 10.46
N ALA A 402 28.62 -24.07 10.39
CA ALA A 402 29.28 -25.05 11.23
C ALA A 402 29.11 -24.66 12.72
N PRO A 403 29.00 -25.63 13.66
CA PRO A 403 28.77 -25.35 15.08
C PRO A 403 29.73 -24.32 15.69
N GLU A 404 31.00 -24.36 15.28
CA GLU A 404 32.06 -23.43 15.68
C GLU A 404 31.86 -22.00 15.16
N ASP A 405 31.16 -21.84 14.03
CA ASP A 405 30.94 -20.55 13.36
C ASP A 405 29.57 -19.93 13.71
N VAL A 406 28.69 -20.63 14.42
CA VAL A 406 27.34 -20.13 14.76
C VAL A 406 27.40 -18.75 15.43
N GLY A 407 28.29 -18.59 16.42
CA GLY A 407 28.44 -17.36 17.18
C GLY A 407 28.91 -16.15 16.35
N LYS A 408 29.51 -16.39 15.17
CA LYS A 408 30.02 -15.34 14.28
C LYS A 408 28.91 -14.59 13.54
N PHE A 409 27.78 -15.26 13.29
CA PHE A 409 26.71 -14.72 12.44
C PHE A 409 25.56 -14.08 13.21
N ASN A 410 25.46 -14.33 14.52
CA ASN A 410 24.43 -13.78 15.39
C ASN A 410 22.99 -13.98 14.88
N LEU A 411 22.69 -15.16 14.31
CA LEU A 411 21.38 -15.47 13.73
C LEU A 411 20.24 -15.39 14.76
N GLU A 412 20.56 -15.48 16.05
CA GLU A 412 19.62 -15.30 17.16
C GLU A 412 19.01 -13.89 17.23
N ARG A 413 19.60 -12.90 16.52
CA ARG A 413 19.06 -11.54 16.39
C ARG A 413 17.90 -11.44 15.40
N CYS A 414 17.69 -12.46 14.57
CA CYS A 414 16.50 -12.54 13.73
C CYS A 414 15.25 -12.79 14.58
N ILE A 415 14.11 -12.30 14.09
CA ILE A 415 12.81 -12.40 14.76
C ILE A 415 11.94 -13.39 13.99
N ARG A 416 11.40 -14.38 14.71
CA ARG A 416 10.35 -15.29 14.25
C ARG A 416 9.08 -15.06 15.02
N ILE A 417 7.99 -14.79 14.32
CA ILE A 417 6.67 -14.60 14.92
C ILE A 417 5.84 -15.83 14.58
N LEU A 418 5.38 -16.51 15.63
CA LEU A 418 4.58 -17.71 15.49
C LEU A 418 3.12 -17.44 15.91
N PRO A 419 2.13 -17.95 15.17
CA PRO A 419 0.71 -17.63 15.38
C PRO A 419 0.21 -17.81 16.81
N HIS A 420 0.59 -18.89 17.49
CA HIS A 420 0.10 -19.22 18.84
C HIS A 420 0.62 -18.29 19.93
N GLN A 421 1.62 -17.46 19.66
CA GLN A 421 2.22 -16.61 20.69
C GLN A 421 1.34 -15.40 21.04
N GLN A 422 0.68 -14.82 20.04
CA GLN A 422 -0.13 -13.60 20.16
C GLN A 422 -1.32 -13.56 19.18
N ASP A 423 -1.79 -14.71 18.71
CA ASP A 423 -2.91 -14.83 17.78
C ASP A 423 -2.74 -14.00 16.50
N THR A 424 -1.59 -14.18 15.84
CA THR A 424 -1.24 -13.47 14.60
C THR A 424 -0.99 -14.44 13.44
N GLY A 425 -0.59 -13.92 12.28
CA GLY A 425 0.02 -14.72 11.23
C GLY A 425 1.46 -15.13 11.59
N GLY A 426 2.06 -15.91 10.70
CA GLY A 426 3.46 -16.30 10.75
C GLY A 426 4.36 -15.34 9.99
N PHE A 427 5.51 -14.99 10.56
CA PHE A 427 6.38 -13.98 9.95
C PHE A 427 7.84 -14.09 10.39
N PHE A 428 8.75 -13.64 9.54
CA PHE A 428 10.18 -13.56 9.82
C PHE A 428 10.72 -12.16 9.51
N VAL A 429 11.61 -11.64 10.36
CA VAL A 429 12.27 -10.35 10.15
C VAL A 429 13.74 -10.42 10.55
N ALA A 430 14.61 -9.87 9.71
CA ALA A 430 16.02 -9.64 10.00
C ALA A 430 16.38 -8.18 9.67
N VAL A 431 17.03 -7.50 10.63
CA VAL A 431 17.46 -6.10 10.47
C VAL A 431 18.96 -6.08 10.24
N ILE A 432 19.39 -5.49 9.12
CA ILE A 432 20.78 -5.46 8.67
C ILE A 432 21.25 -4.01 8.57
N GLU A 433 22.48 -3.77 9.01
CA GLU A 433 23.15 -2.49 8.84
C GLU A 433 24.42 -2.68 8.01
N LYS A 434 24.65 -1.77 7.04
CA LYS A 434 25.85 -1.80 6.19
C LYS A 434 26.94 -0.94 6.80
N LEU A 435 28.02 -1.56 7.27
CA LEU A 435 29.10 -0.89 7.99
C LEU A 435 30.18 -0.31 7.08
N ARG A 436 30.40 -0.93 5.92
CA ARG A 436 31.41 -0.52 4.93
C ARG A 436 31.00 -0.98 3.52
N PRO A 437 31.67 -0.51 2.45
CA PRO A 437 31.41 -1.01 1.10
C PRO A 437 31.55 -2.53 1.00
N LEU A 438 30.72 -3.15 0.17
CA LEU A 438 30.74 -4.61 0.01
C LEU A 438 32.04 -5.06 -0.68
N PRO A 439 32.56 -6.27 -0.40
CA PRO A 439 33.82 -6.74 -0.99
C PRO A 439 33.84 -6.64 -2.52
N TRP A 440 32.73 -6.98 -3.18
CA TRP A 440 32.61 -6.89 -4.65
C TRP A 440 32.35 -5.47 -5.19
N GLU A 441 31.91 -4.53 -4.35
CA GLU A 441 31.83 -3.11 -4.74
C GLU A 441 33.23 -2.47 -4.78
N ALA A 442 34.13 -2.90 -3.89
CA ALA A 442 35.51 -2.44 -3.87
C ALA A 442 36.32 -2.98 -5.06
N ALA A 443 36.15 -4.27 -5.38
CA ALA A 443 36.82 -4.91 -6.53
C ALA A 443 36.41 -4.30 -7.89
N ALA A 444 35.19 -3.79 -8.01
CA ALA A 444 34.72 -3.12 -9.23
C ALA A 444 35.39 -1.75 -9.47
N LYS A 445 35.94 -1.11 -8.43
CA LYS A 445 36.68 0.16 -8.56
C LYS A 445 38.14 -0.02 -8.99
N THR A 446 38.69 -1.24 -8.87
CA THR A 446 40.10 -1.55 -9.15
C THR A 446 40.36 -2.09 -10.57
N LEU A 447 39.33 -2.17 -11.42
CA LEU A 447 39.52 -2.46 -12.85
C LEU A 447 39.69 -1.14 -13.62
N PRO A 448 40.75 -0.95 -14.42
CA PRO A 448 40.92 0.27 -15.20
C PRO A 448 39.77 0.44 -16.18
N ALA A 449 39.21 1.64 -16.26
CA ALA A 449 38.35 2.06 -17.34
C ALA A 449 39.19 2.22 -18.61
N GLU A 450 39.44 1.13 -19.34
CA GLU A 450 39.94 1.23 -20.71
C GLU A 450 38.79 1.72 -21.60
N GLY A 451 38.85 3.02 -21.88
CA GLY A 451 38.19 3.60 -23.03
C GLY A 451 38.99 3.25 -24.27
N GLU A 452 38.44 2.39 -25.13
CA GLU A 452 38.76 2.42 -26.55
C GLU A 452 37.53 2.91 -27.32
N LYS A 453 37.65 4.15 -27.81
CA LYS A 453 36.90 4.64 -28.95
C LYS A 453 37.32 3.81 -30.16
N VAL A 454 36.47 2.88 -30.61
CA VAL A 454 36.61 2.34 -31.95
C VAL A 454 35.73 3.17 -32.88
N GLY A 455 36.41 3.87 -33.78
CA GLY A 455 35.84 4.70 -34.83
C GLY A 455 34.89 3.90 -35.71
N ARG A 456 33.83 4.60 -36.12
CA ARG A 456 32.86 4.15 -37.09
C ARG A 456 33.42 4.48 -38.47
N ASP A 457 33.91 3.48 -39.18
CA ASP A 457 34.10 3.56 -40.63
C ASP A 457 33.17 2.56 -41.32
N ASP A 458 32.50 3.09 -42.34
CA ASP A 458 31.43 2.51 -43.13
C ASP A 458 32.00 2.19 -44.52
N SER A 459 32.08 0.91 -44.89
CA SER A 459 32.18 0.48 -46.30
C SER A 459 31.97 -1.03 -46.49
N GLY A 460 30.79 -1.37 -47.03
CA GLY A 460 30.50 -2.32 -48.13
C GLY A 460 31.21 -3.68 -48.33
N MET A 461 30.36 -4.71 -48.38
CA MET A 461 30.24 -5.80 -49.39
C MET A 461 31.07 -7.12 -49.33
N ASP A 462 30.27 -8.20 -49.20
CA ASP A 462 30.23 -9.48 -49.93
C ASP A 462 31.31 -10.59 -49.80
N ALA A 463 30.87 -11.65 -49.09
CA ALA A 463 30.71 -13.07 -49.50
C ALA A 463 31.90 -14.07 -49.63
N VAL A 464 31.61 -15.27 -49.07
CA VAL A 464 32.05 -16.66 -49.39
C VAL A 464 33.22 -17.30 -48.61
N GLY A 465 32.88 -18.27 -47.73
CA GLY A 465 33.35 -19.67 -47.85
C GLY A 465 34.37 -20.25 -46.83
N SER A 466 33.90 -21.20 -45.98
CA SER A 466 34.57 -22.46 -45.52
C SER A 466 35.88 -22.36 -44.70
N SER A 467 36.18 -23.07 -43.60
CA SER A 467 35.67 -24.26 -42.88
C SER A 467 36.42 -24.41 -41.52
N SER A 468 35.83 -25.10 -40.52
CA SER A 468 36.43 -25.87 -39.37
C SER A 468 37.57 -25.25 -38.53
N GLU A 469 37.66 -25.26 -37.20
CA GLU A 469 37.04 -26.02 -36.10
C GLU A 469 37.41 -25.32 -34.76
N ASP A 470 36.72 -25.69 -33.68
CA ASP A 470 37.05 -25.49 -32.26
C ASP A 470 36.97 -24.10 -31.61
N LYS A 471 35.80 -23.83 -31.01
CA LYS A 471 35.68 -23.20 -29.68
C LYS A 471 34.28 -23.40 -29.08
N VAL A 472 34.29 -23.91 -27.84
CA VAL A 472 33.16 -24.24 -26.95
C VAL A 472 32.19 -23.04 -26.76
N PRO A 473 30.87 -23.16 -26.96
CA PRO A 473 29.93 -22.07 -26.72
C PRO A 473 29.23 -22.20 -25.35
N TRP A 474 29.77 -21.52 -24.33
CA TRP A 474 28.97 -21.10 -23.18
C TRP A 474 28.53 -19.66 -23.40
N GLY A 475 27.25 -19.46 -23.74
CA GLY A 475 26.69 -18.13 -23.91
C GLY A 475 25.38 -18.09 -24.67
N LEU A 476 24.26 -18.41 -24.01
CA LEU A 476 22.98 -17.87 -24.44
C LEU A 476 23.01 -16.37 -24.16
N GLN A 477 23.47 -15.58 -25.14
CA GLN A 477 23.19 -14.15 -25.18
C GLN A 477 21.67 -13.99 -25.15
N ARG A 478 21.12 -13.70 -23.96
CA ARG A 478 19.74 -13.26 -23.81
C ARG A 478 19.59 -12.03 -24.70
N LYS A 479 18.93 -12.20 -25.85
CA LYS A 479 18.42 -11.08 -26.66
C LYS A 479 17.80 -10.10 -25.67
N ARG A 480 18.31 -8.85 -25.62
CA ARG A 480 17.66 -7.76 -24.87
C ARG A 480 16.19 -7.81 -25.26
N ARG A 481 15.32 -8.19 -24.31
CA ARG A 481 13.88 -8.13 -24.52
C ARG A 481 13.59 -6.67 -24.88
N ARG A 482 13.16 -6.42 -26.11
CA ARG A 482 12.56 -5.13 -26.45
C ARG A 482 11.38 -4.98 -25.51
N ILE A 483 11.46 -4.02 -24.60
CA ILE A 483 10.35 -3.59 -23.77
C ILE A 483 9.28 -3.10 -24.76
N HIS A 484 8.31 -3.94 -25.07
CA HIS A 484 7.12 -3.51 -25.79
C HIS A 484 6.34 -2.67 -24.78
N GLY A 485 6.54 -1.36 -24.85
CA GLY A 485 6.05 -0.43 -23.84
C GLY A 485 4.54 -0.36 -23.85
N TYR A 486 3.92 -0.68 -22.72
CA TYR A 486 2.72 0.05 -22.32
C TYR A 486 3.10 1.53 -22.29
N ARG A 487 2.37 2.35 -23.06
CA ARG A 487 2.67 3.77 -23.21
C ARG A 487 2.15 4.51 -21.98
N GLU A 488 2.92 4.45 -20.89
CA GLU A 488 2.67 5.27 -19.70
C GLU A 488 2.60 6.74 -20.10
N ASP A 489 1.70 7.48 -19.46
CA ASP A 489 1.55 8.91 -19.74
C ASP A 489 2.86 9.65 -19.38
N PRO A 490 3.33 10.55 -20.26
CA PRO A 490 4.62 11.21 -20.07
C PRO A 490 4.61 12.11 -18.83
N PHE A 491 5.70 12.10 -18.08
CA PHE A 491 5.95 13.06 -17.00
C PHE A 491 6.49 14.36 -17.60
N VAL A 492 5.63 15.37 -17.77
CA VAL A 492 6.01 16.66 -18.35
C VAL A 492 6.00 17.72 -17.25
N PHE A 493 7.19 18.04 -16.75
CA PHE A 493 7.38 19.10 -15.76
C PHE A 493 7.25 20.49 -16.38
N PHE A 494 6.86 21.46 -15.56
CA PHE A 494 6.81 22.86 -15.96
C PHE A 494 8.23 23.42 -16.08
N THR A 495 8.37 24.40 -16.96
CA THR A 495 9.59 25.22 -17.07
C THR A 495 9.41 26.52 -16.29
N GLU A 496 10.49 27.22 -15.98
CA GLU A 496 10.42 28.50 -15.25
C GLU A 496 9.56 29.55 -15.96
N GLY A 497 9.49 29.50 -17.29
CA GLY A 497 8.69 30.41 -18.13
C GLY A 497 7.28 29.90 -18.49
N GLU A 498 6.74 28.92 -17.76
CA GLU A 498 5.43 28.33 -18.09
C GLU A 498 4.30 29.39 -18.10
N PRO A 499 3.57 29.60 -19.22
CA PRO A 499 2.59 30.68 -19.35
C PRO A 499 1.41 30.62 -18.38
N LEU A 500 1.07 29.42 -17.89
CA LEU A 500 -0.04 29.23 -16.96
C LEU A 500 0.33 29.58 -15.51
N TRP A 501 1.63 29.58 -15.17
CA TRP A 501 2.08 29.71 -13.79
C TRP A 501 1.77 31.08 -13.17
N PRO A 502 2.00 32.23 -13.83
CA PRO A 502 1.70 33.54 -13.23
C PRO A 502 0.23 33.67 -12.82
N SER A 503 -0.71 33.20 -13.65
CA SER A 503 -2.14 33.23 -13.34
C SER A 503 -2.50 32.42 -12.08
N ILE A 504 -1.89 31.24 -11.91
CA ILE A 504 -2.12 30.39 -10.73
C ILE A 504 -1.47 31.03 -9.50
N ARG A 505 -0.20 31.43 -9.61
CA ARG A 505 0.58 32.05 -8.53
C ARG A 505 -0.12 33.29 -7.98
N ASP A 506 -0.53 34.20 -8.85
CA ASP A 506 -1.11 35.47 -8.44
C ASP A 506 -2.51 35.29 -7.84
N PHE A 507 -3.31 34.34 -8.37
CA PHE A 507 -4.65 34.05 -7.86
C PHE A 507 -4.63 33.40 -6.46
N TYR A 508 -3.71 32.46 -6.21
CA TYR A 508 -3.57 31.78 -4.92
C TYR A 508 -2.57 32.44 -3.96
N ASP A 509 -1.97 33.56 -4.39
CA ASP A 509 -0.94 34.27 -3.61
C ASP A 509 0.20 33.33 -3.19
N ILE A 510 0.64 32.49 -4.14
CA ILE A 510 1.62 31.44 -3.87
C ILE A 510 2.98 32.08 -3.58
N ASN A 511 3.59 31.71 -2.46
CA ASN A 511 4.90 32.21 -2.09
C ASN A 511 6.02 31.67 -3.00
N SER A 512 7.19 32.31 -2.98
CA SER A 512 8.32 31.97 -3.84
C SER A 512 9.02 30.65 -3.48
N LEU A 513 8.67 30.01 -2.35
CA LEU A 513 9.26 28.72 -1.95
C LEU A 513 8.75 27.57 -2.82
N LEU A 514 7.57 27.71 -3.43
CA LEU A 514 7.06 26.71 -4.37
C LEU A 514 7.65 26.94 -5.76
N SER A 515 8.62 26.11 -6.13
CA SER A 515 9.15 26.12 -7.50
C SER A 515 8.11 25.59 -8.49
N PRO A 516 7.85 26.30 -9.62
CA PRO A 516 6.99 25.77 -10.67
C PRO A 516 7.53 24.47 -11.27
N THR A 517 8.84 24.26 -11.27
CA THR A 517 9.45 23.03 -11.84
C THR A 517 9.00 21.76 -11.13
N CYS A 518 8.58 21.85 -9.87
CA CYS A 518 8.03 20.74 -9.10
C CYS A 518 6.58 20.35 -9.51
N LEU A 519 5.97 21.10 -10.43
CA LEU A 519 4.66 20.82 -10.99
C LEU A 519 4.79 20.07 -12.31
N LEU A 520 4.02 19.00 -12.46
CA LEU A 520 3.99 18.19 -13.66
C LEU A 520 2.58 17.99 -14.20
N THR A 521 2.53 17.67 -15.50
CA THR A 521 1.34 17.24 -16.20
C THR A 521 1.61 15.92 -16.90
N ARG A 522 0.54 15.16 -17.15
CA ARG A 522 0.58 13.86 -17.83
C ARG A 522 0.34 13.96 -19.33
N CYS A 523 0.43 15.16 -19.89
CA CYS A 523 0.04 15.43 -21.27
C CYS A 523 1.08 16.35 -21.93
N LYS A 524 1.61 15.92 -23.08
CA LYS A 524 2.54 16.73 -23.89
C LYS A 524 1.84 17.81 -24.70
N GLU A 525 0.68 17.48 -25.26
CA GLU A 525 -0.03 18.32 -26.23
C GLU A 525 -1.51 18.50 -25.84
N GLY A 526 -2.01 19.72 -25.93
CA GLY A 526 -3.40 20.06 -25.60
C GLY A 526 -3.58 20.72 -24.24
N LYS A 527 -4.85 20.87 -23.83
CA LYS A 527 -5.19 21.59 -22.59
C LYS A 527 -4.82 20.75 -21.36
N LYS A 528 -3.92 21.28 -20.54
CA LYS A 528 -3.53 20.72 -19.24
C LYS A 528 -4.76 20.62 -18.32
N LYS A 529 -5.30 19.41 -18.14
CA LYS A 529 -6.48 19.14 -17.30
C LYS A 529 -6.14 19.09 -15.81
N ASN A 530 -5.11 18.33 -15.45
CA ASN A 530 -4.67 18.10 -14.07
C ASN A 530 -3.20 18.47 -13.95
N ILE A 531 -2.85 19.19 -12.89
CA ILE A 531 -1.47 19.51 -12.51
C ILE A 531 -1.19 18.79 -11.20
N TYR A 532 -0.08 18.06 -11.19
CA TYR A 532 0.39 17.26 -10.07
C TYR A 532 1.62 17.93 -9.45
N PHE A 533 1.71 17.90 -8.14
CA PHE A 533 2.87 18.38 -7.38
C PHE A 533 3.75 17.21 -6.96
N THR A 534 5.06 17.41 -7.02
CA THR A 534 6.09 16.49 -6.53
C THR A 534 7.03 17.23 -5.60
N SER A 535 7.66 16.52 -4.67
CA SER A 535 8.76 17.12 -3.92
C SER A 535 9.96 17.42 -4.84
N PRO A 536 10.83 18.37 -4.48
CA PRO A 536 12.04 18.67 -5.26
C PRO A 536 12.93 17.45 -5.49
N ALA A 537 13.06 16.57 -4.49
CA ALA A 537 13.84 15.34 -4.61
C ALA A 537 13.22 14.36 -5.62
N VAL A 538 11.89 14.22 -5.63
CA VAL A 538 11.18 13.39 -6.60
C VAL A 538 11.28 13.96 -8.01
N HIS A 539 11.15 15.28 -8.17
CA HIS A 539 11.38 15.95 -9.45
C HIS A 539 12.74 15.57 -10.03
N ASP A 540 13.81 15.70 -9.24
CA ASP A 540 15.18 15.38 -9.66
C ASP A 540 15.32 13.91 -10.10
N ILE A 541 14.74 12.97 -9.34
CA ILE A 541 14.75 11.54 -9.69
C ILE A 541 14.04 11.30 -11.01
N VAL A 542 12.85 11.87 -11.21
CA VAL A 542 12.10 11.61 -12.44
C VAL A 542 12.84 12.19 -13.65
N VAL A 543 13.33 13.43 -13.58
CA VAL A 543 14.05 14.08 -14.68
C VAL A 543 15.32 13.30 -15.06
N ASN A 544 16.09 12.82 -14.08
CA ASN A 544 17.34 12.12 -14.35
C ASN A 544 17.18 10.66 -14.79
N ASN A 545 16.00 10.04 -14.58
CA ASN A 545 15.83 8.60 -14.79
C ASN A 545 14.67 8.19 -15.71
N HIS A 546 13.81 9.11 -16.15
CA HIS A 546 12.62 8.75 -16.92
C HIS A 546 12.90 8.02 -18.25
N GLN A 547 14.13 8.09 -18.78
CA GLN A 547 14.54 7.39 -20.01
C GLN A 547 15.09 5.97 -19.74
N THR A 548 15.61 5.73 -18.55
CA THR A 548 16.33 4.49 -18.19
C THR A 548 15.53 3.59 -17.27
N ILE A 549 14.62 4.16 -16.48
CA ILE A 549 13.82 3.47 -15.48
C ILE A 549 12.34 3.57 -15.86
N LYS A 550 11.66 2.43 -15.88
CA LYS A 550 10.20 2.37 -16.04
C LYS A 550 9.50 2.92 -14.78
N LEU A 551 9.07 4.17 -14.87
CA LEU A 551 8.26 4.87 -13.86
C LEU A 551 6.78 4.68 -14.17
N ILE A 552 5.99 4.24 -13.20
CA ILE A 552 4.54 4.02 -13.34
C ILE A 552 3.78 5.26 -12.87
N ASN A 553 4.05 5.73 -11.64
CA ASN A 553 3.32 6.84 -11.07
C ASN A 553 4.15 7.66 -10.10
N THR A 554 3.91 8.97 -10.09
CA THR A 554 4.36 9.90 -9.06
C THR A 554 3.50 11.16 -9.08
N GLY A 555 3.62 11.95 -8.01
CA GLY A 555 2.99 13.24 -7.82
C GLY A 555 1.55 13.16 -7.31
N VAL A 556 1.11 14.26 -6.71
CA VAL A 556 -0.21 14.40 -6.09
C VAL A 556 -0.99 15.47 -6.82
N LYS A 557 -2.22 15.16 -7.20
CA LYS A 557 -3.07 16.10 -7.94
C LYS A 557 -3.34 17.32 -7.08
N SER A 558 -2.83 18.47 -7.50
CA SER A 558 -2.87 19.71 -6.70
C SER A 558 -3.78 20.76 -7.33
N PHE A 559 -3.80 20.83 -8.66
CA PHE A 559 -4.69 21.74 -9.39
C PHE A 559 -5.47 21.00 -10.48
N VAL A 560 -6.74 21.37 -10.64
CA VAL A 560 -7.65 20.82 -11.64
C VAL A 560 -8.22 21.96 -12.46
N ARG A 561 -8.19 21.81 -13.78
CA ARG A 561 -8.72 22.81 -14.71
C ARG A 561 -10.23 22.96 -14.53
N CYS A 562 -10.69 24.20 -14.47
CA CYS A 562 -12.10 24.57 -14.41
C CYS A 562 -12.34 25.66 -15.47
N ASP A 563 -12.97 25.30 -16.58
CA ASP A 563 -13.28 26.23 -17.67
C ASP A 563 -14.66 26.89 -17.40
N ASN A 564 -14.70 27.87 -16.48
CA ASN A 564 -15.88 28.70 -16.23
C ASN A 564 -15.63 30.15 -16.68
N LYS A 565 -16.58 30.74 -17.41
CA LYS A 565 -16.44 32.08 -18.03
C LYS A 565 -16.28 33.23 -17.04
N SER A 566 -16.65 33.04 -15.78
CA SER A 566 -16.59 34.06 -14.71
C SER A 566 -15.32 33.99 -13.85
N MET A 567 -14.36 33.12 -14.19
CA MET A 567 -13.18 32.89 -13.35
C MET A 567 -11.96 33.71 -13.78
N GLN A 568 -11.24 34.24 -12.80
CA GLN A 568 -9.93 34.88 -13.00
C GLN A 568 -8.80 33.86 -13.23
N CYS A 569 -8.92 32.65 -12.67
CA CYS A 569 -7.96 31.56 -12.82
C CYS A 569 -8.65 30.31 -13.37
N ALA A 570 -8.06 29.69 -14.38
CA ALA A 570 -8.63 28.48 -15.02
C ALA A 570 -8.41 27.19 -14.21
N PHE A 571 -7.86 27.26 -12.99
CA PHE A 571 -7.53 26.12 -12.16
C PHE A 571 -8.09 26.26 -10.75
N ARG A 572 -8.74 25.21 -10.25
CA ARG A 572 -9.17 25.04 -8.87
C ARG A 572 -8.18 24.16 -8.10
N LEU A 573 -8.15 24.29 -6.78
CA LEU A 573 -7.42 23.37 -5.91
C LEU A 573 -8.09 21.99 -5.92
N ALA A 574 -7.27 20.94 -5.79
CA ALA A 574 -7.72 19.58 -5.52
C ALA A 574 -7.52 19.25 -4.04
N GLN A 575 -8.50 18.57 -3.43
CA GLN A 575 -8.40 18.13 -2.03
C GLN A 575 -7.21 17.20 -1.80
N GLU A 576 -6.95 16.28 -2.74
CA GLU A 576 -5.80 15.36 -2.76
C GLU A 576 -4.48 16.07 -2.45
N GLY A 577 -4.12 17.12 -3.21
CA GLY A 577 -2.85 17.83 -3.06
C GLY A 577 -2.86 18.95 -2.02
N LEU A 578 -4.00 19.29 -1.42
CA LEU A 578 -4.16 20.49 -0.62
C LEU A 578 -3.16 20.54 0.54
N HIS A 579 -3.02 19.45 1.31
CA HIS A 579 -2.08 19.40 2.44
C HIS A 579 -0.63 19.65 2.02
N SER A 580 -0.24 19.20 0.82
CA SER A 580 1.11 19.41 0.29
C SER A 580 1.36 20.84 -0.16
N ILE A 581 0.34 21.50 -0.73
CA ILE A 581 0.48 22.86 -1.27
C ILE A 581 0.08 23.96 -0.28
N PHE A 582 -0.67 23.63 0.77
CA PHE A 582 -1.21 24.57 1.76
C PHE A 582 -0.16 25.49 2.40
N PRO A 583 1.07 25.03 2.73
CA PRO A 583 2.12 25.90 3.26
C PRO A 583 2.55 27.00 2.27
N TYR A 584 2.35 26.79 0.97
CA TYR A 584 2.73 27.75 -0.07
C TYR A 584 1.63 28.73 -0.44
N ILE A 585 0.36 28.43 -0.11
CA ILE A 585 -0.80 29.30 -0.40
C ILE A 585 -0.79 30.50 0.56
N GLY A 586 -0.89 31.71 0.01
CA GLY A 586 -0.95 32.95 0.80
C GLY A 586 -2.30 33.18 1.50
N PRO A 587 -2.39 34.20 2.37
CA PRO A 587 -3.59 34.48 3.16
C PRO A 587 -4.79 34.92 2.31
N LYS A 588 -4.57 35.48 1.10
CA LYS A 588 -5.66 36.01 0.23
C LYS A 588 -6.75 34.99 -0.13
N ARG A 589 -6.46 33.68 -0.05
CA ARG A 589 -7.41 32.61 -0.37
C ARG A 589 -7.76 31.71 0.82
N LYS A 590 -7.25 32.02 2.03
CA LYS A 590 -7.53 31.25 3.25
C LYS A 590 -8.67 31.92 4.02
N ILE A 591 -9.69 31.15 4.37
CA ILE A 591 -10.87 31.61 5.11
C ILE A 591 -10.94 30.81 6.40
N SER A 592 -10.89 31.52 7.52
CA SER A 592 -11.11 30.90 8.83
C SER A 592 -12.60 30.73 9.04
N VAL A 593 -13.05 29.49 9.26
CA VAL A 593 -14.46 29.13 9.45
C VAL A 593 -14.72 28.68 10.88
N SER A 594 -15.89 29.02 11.43
CA SER A 594 -16.32 28.52 12.73
C SER A 594 -16.73 27.05 12.65
N LYS A 595 -16.85 26.38 13.80
CA LYS A 595 -17.35 25.00 13.88
C LYS A 595 -18.77 24.87 13.29
N ALA A 596 -19.64 25.84 13.59
CA ALA A 596 -21.02 25.83 13.12
C ALA A 596 -21.11 26.01 11.60
N ASP A 597 -20.35 26.95 11.05
CA ASP A 597 -20.25 27.16 9.61
C ASP A 597 -19.67 25.94 8.90
N LEU A 598 -18.64 25.33 9.46
CA LEU A 598 -18.03 24.14 8.90
C LEU A 598 -19.04 22.98 8.79
N ILE A 599 -19.78 22.70 9.86
CA ILE A 599 -20.82 21.66 9.87
C ILE A 599 -21.90 21.97 8.82
N LYS A 600 -22.29 23.24 8.69
CA LYS A 600 -23.29 23.68 7.71
C LYS A 600 -22.81 23.49 6.27
N LEU A 601 -21.56 23.84 5.99
CA LEU A 601 -20.94 23.70 4.67
C LEU A 601 -20.74 22.24 4.26
N LEU A 602 -20.44 21.36 5.21
CA LEU A 602 -20.22 19.93 4.99
C LEU A 602 -21.55 19.17 4.84
N THR A 603 -22.54 19.44 5.69
CA THR A 603 -23.86 18.78 5.65
C THR A 603 -24.62 19.08 4.36
N ASN A 604 -24.40 20.25 3.75
CA ASN A 604 -25.02 20.65 2.49
C ASN A 604 -24.08 20.37 1.29
N ASP A 605 -24.07 19.12 0.88
CA ASP A 605 -23.26 18.59 -0.23
C ASP A 605 -23.90 18.79 -1.62
N ASP A 606 -25.17 19.22 -1.69
CA ASP A 606 -25.89 19.39 -2.96
C ASP A 606 -25.26 20.50 -3.80
N PRO A 607 -24.68 20.18 -4.98
CA PRO A 607 -24.11 21.17 -5.89
C PRO A 607 -25.09 22.26 -6.33
N LYS A 608 -26.40 21.97 -6.35
CA LYS A 608 -27.44 22.84 -6.88
C LYS A 608 -27.91 23.89 -5.86
N PHE A 609 -27.84 23.56 -4.57
CA PHE A 609 -28.34 24.41 -3.50
C PHE A 609 -27.29 24.64 -2.40
N PRO A 610 -26.11 25.20 -2.76
CA PRO A 610 -25.07 25.48 -1.77
C PRO A 610 -25.54 26.53 -0.76
N PRO A 611 -25.07 26.47 0.51
CA PRO A 611 -25.39 27.46 1.52
C PRO A 611 -25.15 28.90 1.05
N GLU A 612 -26.11 29.78 1.33
CA GLU A 612 -25.95 31.21 1.07
C GLU A 612 -24.92 31.80 2.02
N ALA A 613 -24.08 32.72 1.51
CA ALA A 613 -23.06 33.39 2.29
C ALA A 613 -23.66 34.21 3.44
N SER A 614 -24.88 34.73 3.27
CA SER A 614 -25.69 35.44 4.29
C SER A 614 -26.04 34.57 5.51
N SER A 615 -26.03 33.25 5.33
CA SER A 615 -26.43 32.29 6.37
C SER A 615 -25.28 31.83 7.26
N LEU A 616 -24.05 32.27 6.98
CA LEU A 616 -22.83 31.93 7.72
C LEU A 616 -22.58 32.94 8.85
N ASP A 617 -21.63 32.66 9.74
CA ASP A 617 -21.30 33.56 10.84
C ASP A 617 -20.78 34.93 10.34
N PRO A 618 -21.03 36.03 11.08
CA PRO A 618 -20.62 37.37 10.67
C PRO A 618 -19.11 37.53 10.40
N SER A 619 -18.27 36.80 11.15
CA SER A 619 -16.81 36.81 10.96
C SER A 619 -16.41 36.19 9.61
N THR A 620 -17.05 35.08 9.23
CA THR A 620 -16.90 34.47 7.91
C THR A 620 -17.40 35.43 6.84
N GLN A 621 -18.61 36.01 7.01
CA GLN A 621 -19.18 36.97 6.06
C GLN A 621 -18.28 38.18 5.77
N GLN A 622 -17.56 38.68 6.78
CA GLN A 622 -16.65 39.80 6.61
C GLN A 622 -15.43 39.41 5.76
N GLN A 623 -14.78 38.27 6.05
CA GLN A 623 -13.65 37.75 5.24
C GLN A 623 -14.06 37.51 3.77
N LEU A 624 -15.30 37.08 3.57
CA LEU A 624 -15.88 36.80 2.27
C LEU A 624 -15.99 38.05 1.36
N LYS A 625 -16.06 39.26 1.91
CA LYS A 625 -16.13 40.50 1.10
C LYS A 625 -14.84 40.77 0.33
N ASP A 626 -13.70 40.38 0.90
CA ASP A 626 -12.38 40.67 0.35
C ASP A 626 -11.87 39.57 -0.61
N ILE A 627 -12.65 38.49 -0.77
CA ILE A 627 -12.25 37.31 -1.54
C ILE A 627 -13.04 37.22 -2.84
N ALA A 628 -12.32 37.28 -3.96
CA ALA A 628 -12.86 37.09 -5.31
C ALA A 628 -13.49 35.70 -5.50
N GLN A 629 -14.43 35.60 -6.44
CA GLN A 629 -15.10 34.34 -6.78
C GLN A 629 -14.11 33.27 -7.24
N GLY A 630 -14.37 32.01 -6.89
CA GLY A 630 -13.57 30.85 -7.29
C GLY A 630 -13.11 29.99 -6.11
N SER A 631 -12.11 29.15 -6.36
CA SER A 631 -11.59 28.18 -5.38
C SER A 631 -10.81 28.85 -4.26
N CYS A 632 -11.07 28.45 -3.02
CA CYS A 632 -10.47 28.98 -1.80
C CYS A 632 -10.15 27.82 -0.85
N VAL A 633 -9.57 28.12 0.31
CA VAL A 633 -9.22 27.16 1.35
C VAL A 633 -9.99 27.51 2.62
N PHE A 634 -10.75 26.56 3.16
CA PHE A 634 -11.33 26.68 4.49
C PHE A 634 -10.34 26.15 5.51
N VAL A 635 -10.14 26.93 6.57
CA VAL A 635 -9.26 26.61 7.69
C VAL A 635 -10.12 26.62 8.94
N TYR A 636 -10.18 25.49 9.62
CA TYR A 636 -10.80 25.37 10.92
C TYR A 636 -9.72 25.03 11.93
N GLN A 637 -9.55 25.87 12.94
CA GLN A 637 -8.58 25.66 14.01
C GLN A 637 -9.28 25.83 15.35
N VAL A 638 -9.00 24.92 16.27
CA VAL A 638 -9.40 25.04 17.67
C VAL A 638 -8.20 25.54 18.44
N GLU A 639 -8.25 26.78 18.91
CA GLU A 639 -7.28 27.33 19.87
C GLU A 639 -7.75 27.07 21.30
N ASP A 640 -6.82 26.69 22.18
CA ASP A 640 -7.08 26.36 23.58
C ASP A 640 -7.67 27.54 24.34
N SER A 641 -8.95 27.44 24.71
CA SER A 641 -9.47 28.17 25.86
C SER A 641 -10.43 27.27 26.63
N SER A 642 -9.93 26.72 27.73
CA SER A 642 -10.61 25.91 28.77
C SER A 642 -10.86 24.42 28.43
N CYS A 643 -10.05 23.53 29.02
CA CYS A 643 -10.52 22.23 29.55
C CYS A 643 -9.43 21.64 30.46
N SER A 644 -9.67 21.71 31.78
CA SER A 644 -8.89 21.06 32.84
C SER A 644 -9.24 19.57 33.02
N ASP A 645 -9.92 18.95 32.05
CA ASP A 645 -10.20 17.51 32.03
C ASP A 645 -9.87 16.93 30.64
N GLY A 646 -8.77 16.19 30.54
CA GLY A 646 -8.58 15.20 29.47
C GLY A 646 -8.22 15.68 28.05
N GLY A 647 -7.23 16.57 27.90
CA GLY A 647 -6.21 16.49 26.84
C GLY A 647 -6.63 16.39 25.35
N ILE A 648 -7.49 17.26 24.85
CA ILE A 648 -7.69 17.41 23.39
C ILE A 648 -6.66 18.40 22.84
N LEU A 649 -5.73 17.91 22.01
CA LEU A 649 -4.78 18.75 21.27
C LEU A 649 -5.50 19.65 20.24
N PRO A 650 -4.90 20.78 19.83
CA PRO A 650 -5.48 21.67 18.83
C PRO A 650 -5.75 20.91 17.52
N LEU A 651 -7.02 20.82 17.12
CA LEU A 651 -7.45 20.23 15.86
C LEU A 651 -7.41 21.30 14.78
N SER A 652 -6.64 21.06 13.71
CA SER A 652 -6.57 21.93 12.54
C SER A 652 -7.03 21.17 11.29
N LEU A 653 -8.18 21.55 10.73
CA LEU A 653 -8.72 20.98 9.51
C LEU A 653 -8.58 21.97 8.35
N VAL A 654 -8.18 21.45 7.19
CA VAL A 654 -7.97 22.24 5.98
C VAL A 654 -8.67 21.56 4.81
N MET A 655 -9.49 22.30 4.07
CA MET A 655 -10.24 21.75 2.94
C MET A 655 -10.46 22.75 1.82
N VAL A 656 -10.65 22.23 0.60
CA VAL A 656 -10.95 23.07 -0.56
C VAL A 656 -12.38 23.58 -0.46
N GLY A 657 -12.51 24.89 -0.57
CA GLY A 657 -13.78 25.60 -0.67
C GLY A 657 -14.01 26.18 -2.05
N TRP A 658 -15.26 26.52 -2.33
CA TRP A 658 -15.68 27.28 -3.49
C TRP A 658 -16.53 28.49 -3.08
N ARG A 659 -16.10 29.67 -3.52
CA ARG A 659 -16.85 30.93 -3.35
C ARG A 659 -17.58 31.30 -4.64
N GLY A 660 -18.90 31.23 -4.60
CA GLY A 660 -19.78 31.77 -5.63
C GLY A 660 -20.10 33.25 -5.39
N ALA A 661 -20.98 33.82 -6.23
CA ALA A 661 -21.39 35.22 -6.09
C ALA A 661 -22.18 35.49 -4.78
N LYS A 662 -23.04 34.54 -4.39
CA LYS A 662 -23.88 34.62 -3.17
C LYS A 662 -23.81 33.37 -2.29
N SER A 663 -23.01 32.39 -2.68
CA SER A 663 -22.98 31.07 -2.04
C SER A 663 -21.56 30.61 -1.72
N MET A 664 -21.47 29.68 -0.78
CA MET A 664 -20.24 29.00 -0.37
C MET A 664 -20.46 27.50 -0.38
N ARG A 665 -19.44 26.74 -0.78
CA ARG A 665 -19.52 25.28 -0.84
C ARG A 665 -18.20 24.63 -0.43
N ALA A 666 -18.27 23.55 0.34
CA ALA A 666 -17.13 22.66 0.56
C ALA A 666 -16.95 21.75 -0.68
N TYR A 667 -15.73 21.71 -1.21
CA TYR A 667 -15.37 20.92 -2.40
C TYR A 667 -14.54 19.71 -1.98
N VAL A 668 -15.17 18.84 -1.19
CA VAL A 668 -14.59 17.61 -0.64
C VAL A 668 -15.38 16.39 -1.12
N SER A 669 -14.79 15.20 -1.04
CA SER A 669 -15.52 13.97 -1.32
C SER A 669 -16.55 13.67 -0.22
N VAL A 670 -17.51 12.77 -0.49
CA VAL A 670 -18.49 12.36 0.53
C VAL A 670 -17.79 11.68 1.70
N SER A 671 -16.80 10.84 1.43
CA SER A 671 -16.02 10.15 2.47
C SER A 671 -15.28 11.15 3.36
N ASP A 672 -14.57 12.13 2.77
CA ASP A 672 -13.88 13.18 3.54
C ASP A 672 -14.87 14.03 4.36
N CYS A 673 -16.05 14.33 3.79
CA CYS A 673 -17.10 15.06 4.48
C CYS A 673 -17.54 14.34 5.76
N VAL A 674 -17.78 13.02 5.67
CA VAL A 674 -18.15 12.18 6.82
C VAL A 674 -17.05 12.20 7.88
N HIS A 675 -15.78 12.07 7.49
CA HIS A 675 -14.63 12.17 8.41
C HIS A 675 -14.61 13.52 9.16
N TYR A 676 -14.68 14.64 8.44
CA TYR A 676 -14.64 15.97 9.05
C TYR A 676 -15.84 16.24 9.96
N LEU A 677 -17.05 15.84 9.56
CA LEU A 677 -18.25 15.93 10.39
C LEU A 677 -18.09 15.13 11.68
N ARG A 678 -17.52 13.91 11.58
CA ARG A 678 -17.28 13.03 12.72
C ARG A 678 -16.28 13.64 13.70
N LEU A 679 -15.17 14.20 13.21
CA LEU A 679 -14.19 14.91 14.04
C LEU A 679 -14.78 16.17 14.72
N CYS A 680 -15.74 16.82 14.08
CA CYS A 680 -16.48 17.93 14.67
C CYS A 680 -17.56 17.49 15.69
N GLY A 681 -17.82 16.18 15.83
CA GLY A 681 -18.92 15.66 16.66
C GLY A 681 -20.31 15.96 16.09
N ALA A 682 -20.41 16.16 14.78
CA ALA A 682 -21.68 16.39 14.09
C ALA A 682 -22.41 15.08 13.75
N ASP A 683 -23.68 15.19 13.37
CA ASP A 683 -24.48 14.05 12.94
C ASP A 683 -24.08 13.59 11.53
N VAL A 684 -23.79 12.29 11.40
CA VAL A 684 -23.42 11.62 10.14
C VAL A 684 -24.51 10.67 9.63
N SER A 685 -25.68 10.63 10.29
CA SER A 685 -26.79 9.72 9.96
C SER A 685 -27.32 9.88 8.53
N LYS A 686 -27.14 11.06 7.93
CA LYS A 686 -27.43 11.31 6.51
C LYS A 686 -26.63 10.38 5.57
N TYR A 687 -25.41 10.03 5.97
CA TYR A 687 -24.44 9.31 5.15
C TYR A 687 -24.32 7.84 5.53
N GLU A 688 -24.35 7.54 6.83
CA GLU A 688 -24.24 6.18 7.35
C GLU A 688 -25.61 5.51 7.46
N LYS A 689 -25.98 4.70 6.47
CA LYS A 689 -27.21 3.91 6.53
C LYS A 689 -27.08 2.77 7.54
N ASN A 690 -27.96 2.77 8.53
CA ASN A 690 -28.03 1.71 9.53
C ASN A 690 -29.22 0.78 9.26
N LYS A 691 -28.95 -0.47 8.90
CA LYS A 691 -29.98 -1.47 8.59
C LYS A 691 -30.85 -1.88 9.79
N PHE A 692 -30.41 -1.60 11.02
CA PHE A 692 -31.16 -1.91 12.23
C PHE A 692 -32.20 -0.82 12.57
N ILE A 693 -32.11 0.35 11.94
CA ILE A 693 -33.07 1.44 12.12
C ILE A 693 -34.11 1.36 11.01
N LYS A 694 -35.37 1.07 11.37
CA LYS A 694 -36.51 1.17 10.43
C LYS A 694 -36.84 2.65 10.20
N ASN A 695 -36.75 3.11 8.95
CA ASN A 695 -37.22 4.44 8.58
C ASN A 695 -38.76 4.50 8.66
N PRO A 696 -39.37 5.40 9.44
CA PRO A 696 -40.83 5.53 9.53
C PRO A 696 -41.49 6.12 8.25
N SER A 697 -40.72 6.45 7.22
CA SER A 697 -41.18 7.12 5.99
C SER A 697 -41.37 6.20 4.78
N VAL A 698 -41.31 4.87 4.94
CA VAL A 698 -41.58 3.90 3.87
C VAL A 698 -42.69 2.95 4.32
N PRO A 699 -43.84 2.86 3.62
CA PRO A 699 -44.88 1.90 3.95
C PRO A 699 -44.35 0.47 3.82
N ASP A 700 -44.64 -0.37 4.81
CA ASP A 700 -44.30 -1.80 4.83
C ASP A 700 -44.93 -2.52 3.61
N GLU A 701 -44.14 -2.75 2.56
CA GLU A 701 -44.45 -3.79 1.58
C GLU A 701 -44.03 -5.16 2.12
N LYS A 702 -45.00 -6.06 2.07
CA LYS A 702 -45.03 -7.37 2.72
C LYS A 702 -43.76 -8.20 2.55
N ASN A 703 -43.40 -8.77 3.69
CA ASN A 703 -42.35 -9.73 3.92
C ASN A 703 -42.62 -11.05 3.15
N SER A 704 -41.93 -11.25 2.03
CA SER A 704 -41.64 -12.58 1.47
C SER A 704 -40.38 -12.50 0.61
N ASP A 705 -39.38 -13.34 0.92
CA ASP A 705 -38.18 -13.64 0.12
C ASP A 705 -37.11 -12.54 -0.08
N LYS A 706 -36.51 -12.03 1.01
CA LYS A 706 -35.23 -11.27 0.94
C LYS A 706 -34.06 -11.85 1.74
N THR A 707 -34.18 -13.04 2.33
CA THR A 707 -33.08 -13.66 3.09
C THR A 707 -31.98 -14.29 2.22
N THR A 708 -32.10 -14.20 0.89
CA THR A 708 -31.17 -14.87 -0.05
C THR A 708 -30.30 -13.92 -0.90
N MET A 709 -30.47 -12.59 -0.79
CA MET A 709 -29.70 -11.61 -1.59
C MET A 709 -28.51 -10.97 -0.84
N ASP A 710 -28.50 -10.93 0.50
CA ASP A 710 -27.40 -10.29 1.27
C ASP A 710 -26.16 -11.18 1.45
N ASN A 711 -26.22 -12.46 1.07
CA ASN A 711 -25.03 -13.31 0.95
C ASN A 711 -24.29 -13.09 -0.38
N GLU A 712 -24.93 -12.46 -1.36
CA GLU A 712 -24.31 -12.22 -2.67
C GLU A 712 -23.56 -10.89 -2.72
N THR A 713 -23.95 -9.84 -1.99
CA THR A 713 -23.23 -8.55 -2.02
C THR A 713 -21.88 -8.60 -1.31
N ASP A 714 -21.73 -9.26 -0.16
CA ASP A 714 -20.44 -9.22 0.57
C ASP A 714 -19.35 -10.14 -0.02
N VAL A 715 -19.74 -11.24 -0.69
CA VAL A 715 -18.80 -12.11 -1.40
C VAL A 715 -18.59 -11.61 -2.84
N LYS A 716 -19.59 -10.94 -3.43
CA LYS A 716 -19.35 -10.19 -4.65
C LYS A 716 -18.43 -9.03 -4.33
N ASP A 717 -18.66 -8.11 -3.42
CA ASP A 717 -17.82 -6.91 -3.30
C ASP A 717 -16.33 -7.21 -3.03
N GLU A 718 -15.95 -8.27 -2.30
CA GLU A 718 -14.53 -8.70 -2.24
C GLU A 718 -14.02 -9.40 -3.53
N LYS A 719 -14.79 -10.29 -4.15
CA LYS A 719 -14.40 -10.95 -5.41
C LYS A 719 -14.65 -10.11 -6.67
N ARG A 720 -15.46 -9.07 -6.57
CA ARG A 720 -15.93 -8.15 -7.61
C ARG A 720 -15.08 -6.89 -7.57
N GLU A 721 -14.49 -6.52 -6.43
CA GLU A 721 -13.29 -5.68 -6.45
C GLU A 721 -12.16 -6.40 -7.20
N GLU A 722 -11.92 -7.70 -6.98
CA GLU A 722 -10.90 -8.47 -7.75
C GLU A 722 -11.31 -8.74 -9.22
N GLU A 723 -12.57 -9.11 -9.52
CA GLU A 723 -13.07 -9.41 -10.87
C GLU A 723 -13.49 -8.17 -11.68
N GLU A 724 -13.94 -7.06 -11.09
CA GLU A 724 -14.13 -5.78 -11.81
C GLU A 724 -12.80 -5.08 -12.04
N GLU A 725 -11.77 -5.29 -11.18
CA GLU A 725 -10.39 -4.92 -11.51
C GLU A 725 -9.84 -5.73 -12.70
N GLU A 726 -10.10 -7.04 -12.80
CA GLU A 726 -9.72 -7.83 -13.98
C GLU A 726 -10.56 -7.51 -15.24
N ASN A 727 -11.87 -7.31 -15.12
CA ASN A 727 -12.75 -7.05 -16.27
C ASN A 727 -12.67 -5.61 -16.79
N ALA A 728 -12.45 -4.59 -15.94
CA ALA A 728 -12.19 -3.22 -16.39
C ALA A 728 -10.84 -3.10 -17.13
N VAL A 729 -9.90 -4.01 -16.85
CA VAL A 729 -8.64 -4.17 -17.60
C VAL A 729 -8.90 -4.86 -18.95
N GLN A 730 -9.79 -5.84 -19.05
CA GLN A 730 -10.16 -6.48 -20.33
C GLN A 730 -11.01 -5.59 -21.26
N GLU A 731 -11.93 -4.78 -20.73
CA GLU A 731 -12.73 -3.84 -21.55
C GLU A 731 -11.88 -2.67 -22.11
N LYS A 732 -10.80 -2.27 -21.42
CA LYS A 732 -9.82 -1.32 -21.98
C LYS A 732 -8.89 -1.94 -23.03
N VAL A 733 -8.71 -3.26 -23.02
CA VAL A 733 -7.87 -4.00 -23.99
C VAL A 733 -8.64 -4.32 -25.29
N SER A 734 -9.96 -4.37 -25.27
CA SER A 734 -10.78 -4.74 -26.45
C SER A 734 -11.33 -3.56 -27.26
N GLY A 735 -11.06 -2.31 -26.86
CA GLY A 735 -11.60 -1.10 -27.48
C GLY A 735 -10.73 -0.41 -28.53
N HIS A 736 -9.72 -1.06 -29.11
CA HIS A 736 -8.87 -0.49 -30.17
C HIS A 736 -8.75 -1.43 -31.36
N ASP A 737 -9.87 -1.62 -32.06
CA ASP A 737 -9.82 -2.04 -33.47
C ASP A 737 -9.44 -0.83 -34.33
N ALA A 738 -8.35 -0.98 -35.07
CA ALA A 738 -7.85 -0.01 -36.03
C ALA A 738 -8.86 0.21 -37.17
N PRO A 739 -9.08 1.44 -37.65
CA PRO A 739 -9.69 1.64 -38.95
C PRO A 739 -8.62 1.39 -40.04
N THR A 740 -8.87 0.41 -40.90
CA THR A 740 -8.33 0.36 -42.26
C THR A 740 -8.75 1.58 -43.06
#